data_AF-A0A6E8VAN5-F1
#
_entry.id   AF-A0A6E8VAN5-F1
#
_cell.length_a   1.000
_cell.length_b   1.000
_cell.length_c   1.000
_cell.angle_alpha   90.00
_cell.angle_beta   90.00
_cell.angle_gamma   90.00
#
_symmetry.space_group_name_H-M   'P 1'
#
loop_
_entity.id
_entity.type
_entity.pdbx_description
1 polymer ?
#
loop_
_entity_poly.entity_id
_entity_poly.type
_entity_poly.pdbx_seq_one_letter_code
_entity_poly.pdbx_strand_id
1 'polypeptide(L)'
;MTAVEVISGYKYYGKANDPNKKIVLNHLNMSVTRGSIYGLLGASGCGKTTLLSCIVGRKFLNDGEINVLGGTPGTAGSGVPGPRIGYMPQDIALVEEFTIKETIYYFGRIYGMSKEKIRERYKLLKHLLELPGDDRYVGNCSGGQQRRVSFAAAMVHEPELLILDEPTVGLDPLLREKIWQYLVETTSTSKMAVIITTHYIEEAKQAGFIGLMRNGILLAEDSPTNILERFSCTSLEEAFLNLCQKHGPSEEADRTTHQTATLRAIAGAQDLKKVIPALGTNEQKAKDGGGGGGGGGLFAEKRKPLTSTIKELVSFTSKRRMNALLSKNFLQMIRQPAGMVFLFLYPIFQLVSFYVAVGGNPKDLRLGIVNEELTNIRQCFNESLITTYYREDYDCDLYKVSCRFLEKLNRSVAIQEYYDTYEDAYRDARKGKILGFIHFSENFTESLQDVRDNVRDADDGSFHTSEIKVYLDKSDQQITFFIEKKLLQTYREFAESLMTDCRLPKQLANIPITFETPVYGTFDEEFTDFMAPGVVMTMIFFLATLITATIFITDRLEGVWDRTIVAGITALELLLAHIITQTSIMLLQCIEIILLATFLFDAQNQGSNITVVGLLMLLGFAGMLYGLLISIFCDAHSTANFMATGSFYPMIILCGILWPLEGMPQYLQYVAYCFPFTIPSIAVRNVLTKGWSITNSQVYMGYGAVGVWIISLLLLCLLGLKIKK
;
A
#
# COMPACT_ATOMS: atom_id res chain seq x y z
N MET A 1 44.27 -20.30 -6.66
CA MET A 1 42.91 -20.27 -7.26
C MET A 1 42.33 -18.90 -7.02
N THR A 2 41.81 -18.28 -8.07
CA THR A 2 41.16 -16.96 -8.06
C THR A 2 39.81 -17.04 -7.35
N ALA A 3 39.51 -16.06 -6.50
CA ALA A 3 38.22 -15.90 -5.83
C ALA A 3 37.25 -15.05 -6.66
N VAL A 4 37.74 -13.97 -7.29
CA VAL A 4 36.97 -13.11 -8.19
C VAL A 4 37.82 -12.78 -9.39
N GLU A 5 37.27 -12.93 -10.58
CA GLU A 5 37.90 -12.56 -11.84
C GLU A 5 36.90 -11.76 -12.68
N VAL A 6 37.32 -10.59 -13.13
CA VAL A 6 36.56 -9.71 -14.02
C VAL A 6 37.39 -9.55 -15.29
N ILE A 7 36.78 -9.85 -16.44
CA ILE A 7 37.43 -9.82 -17.75
C ILE A 7 36.67 -8.83 -18.63
N SER A 8 37.35 -7.77 -19.06
CA SER A 8 36.83 -6.71 -19.93
C SER A 8 35.49 -6.14 -19.47
N GLY A 9 35.32 -5.97 -18.16
CA GLY A 9 34.04 -5.57 -17.58
C GLY A 9 33.59 -4.18 -18.01
N TYR A 10 32.42 -4.11 -18.65
CA TYR A 10 31.86 -2.87 -19.19
C TYR A 10 30.43 -2.63 -18.65
N LYS A 11 30.19 -1.42 -18.14
CA LYS A 11 28.89 -1.03 -17.58
C LYS A 11 28.59 0.44 -17.85
N TYR A 12 27.38 0.72 -18.31
CA TYR A 12 26.85 2.07 -18.45
C TYR A 12 25.44 2.19 -17.85
N TYR A 13 25.03 3.42 -17.53
CA TYR A 13 23.65 3.76 -17.22
C TYR A 13 23.07 4.67 -18.31
N GLY A 14 21.80 4.45 -18.65
CA GLY A 14 21.11 5.09 -19.78
C GLY A 14 20.68 4.08 -20.84
N LYS A 15 19.99 4.55 -21.89
CA LYS A 15 19.62 3.69 -23.03
C LYS A 15 20.87 3.40 -23.87
N ALA A 16 20.95 2.21 -24.48
CA ALA A 16 22.11 1.80 -25.28
C ALA A 16 22.48 2.79 -26.41
N ASN A 17 21.46 3.41 -27.00
CA ASN A 17 21.57 4.36 -28.11
C ASN A 17 21.64 5.83 -27.65
N ASP A 18 21.69 6.09 -26.33
CA ASP A 18 21.80 7.45 -25.82
C ASP A 18 23.25 7.95 -26.00
N PRO A 19 23.47 9.03 -26.77
CA PRO A 19 24.82 9.60 -26.94
C PRO A 19 25.41 10.14 -25.63
N ASN A 20 24.58 10.40 -24.61
CA ASN A 20 24.99 10.87 -23.29
C ASN A 20 25.06 9.74 -22.24
N LYS A 21 25.11 8.46 -22.66
CA LYS A 21 25.20 7.34 -21.73
C LYS A 21 26.43 7.48 -20.81
N LYS A 22 26.20 7.36 -19.50
CA LYS A 22 27.27 7.47 -18.52
C LYS A 22 27.95 6.12 -18.34
N ILE A 23 29.15 5.99 -18.91
CA ILE A 23 29.99 4.80 -18.72
C ILE A 23 30.55 4.84 -17.29
N VAL A 24 30.37 3.75 -16.55
CA VAL A 24 30.79 3.62 -15.15
C VAL A 24 31.91 2.59 -14.99
N LEU A 25 31.93 1.54 -15.80
CA LEU A 25 33.04 0.59 -15.91
C LEU A 25 33.43 0.49 -17.39
N ASN A 26 34.72 0.57 -17.70
CA ASN A 26 35.23 0.59 -19.06
C ASN A 26 36.31 -0.47 -19.25
N HIS A 27 35.95 -1.64 -19.79
CA HIS A 27 36.85 -2.77 -20.06
C HIS A 27 37.79 -3.10 -18.88
N LEU A 28 37.24 -3.10 -17.67
CA LEU A 28 38.01 -3.29 -16.44
C LEU A 28 38.38 -4.78 -16.29
N ASN A 29 39.67 -5.05 -16.04
CA ASN A 29 40.17 -6.39 -15.69
C ASN A 29 40.60 -6.38 -14.23
N MET A 30 40.17 -7.37 -13.44
CA MET A 30 40.49 -7.48 -12.02
C MET A 30 40.59 -8.94 -11.61
N SER A 31 41.60 -9.29 -10.81
CA SER A 31 41.80 -10.66 -10.31
C SER A 31 42.12 -10.66 -8.82
N VAL A 32 41.20 -11.21 -8.02
CA VAL A 32 41.36 -11.37 -6.57
C VAL A 32 41.67 -12.83 -6.24
N THR A 33 42.80 -13.08 -5.60
CA THR A 33 43.20 -14.42 -5.16
C THR A 33 42.55 -14.83 -3.83
N ARG A 34 42.34 -16.14 -3.63
CA ARG A 34 41.95 -16.69 -2.32
C ARG A 34 43.10 -16.58 -1.32
N GLY A 35 42.78 -16.30 -0.06
CA GLY A 35 43.76 -16.19 1.03
C GLY A 35 44.54 -14.86 1.03
N SER A 36 44.01 -13.82 0.38
CA SER A 36 44.62 -12.50 0.33
C SER A 36 43.57 -11.40 0.49
N ILE A 37 44.02 -10.25 0.99
CA ILE A 37 43.23 -9.01 1.02
C ILE A 37 43.54 -8.20 -0.23
N TYR A 38 42.50 -7.78 -0.94
CA TYR A 38 42.54 -6.89 -2.09
C TYR A 38 41.99 -5.52 -1.72
N GLY A 39 42.84 -4.49 -1.77
CA GLY A 39 42.46 -3.11 -1.53
C GLY A 39 42.05 -2.40 -2.82
N LEU A 40 40.78 -2.03 -2.97
CA LEU A 40 40.29 -1.26 -4.12
C LEU A 40 40.22 0.23 -3.75
N LEU A 41 41.17 1.02 -4.27
CA LEU A 41 41.25 2.45 -4.03
C LEU A 41 40.74 3.23 -5.23
N GLY A 42 40.17 4.40 -4.98
CA GLY A 42 39.77 5.32 -6.04
C GLY A 42 38.93 6.47 -5.52
N ALA A 43 38.82 7.53 -6.31
CA ALA A 43 37.98 8.69 -5.97
C ALA A 43 36.50 8.31 -5.79
N SER A 44 35.74 9.17 -5.11
CA SER A 44 34.28 9.02 -5.06
C SER A 44 33.69 9.08 -6.49
N GLY A 45 32.72 8.21 -6.78
CA GLY A 45 32.08 8.14 -8.10
C GLY A 45 32.87 7.45 -9.21
N CYS A 46 34.05 6.88 -8.95
CA CYS A 46 34.84 6.21 -10.00
C CYS A 46 34.32 4.83 -10.44
N GLY A 47 33.30 4.28 -9.76
CA GLY A 47 32.64 3.02 -10.14
C GLY A 47 32.78 1.86 -9.14
N LYS A 48 33.52 2.02 -8.03
CA LYS A 48 33.76 0.97 -7.01
C LYS A 48 32.50 0.24 -6.56
N THR A 49 31.51 0.97 -6.03
CA THR A 49 30.25 0.39 -5.55
C THR A 49 29.45 -0.30 -6.67
N THR A 50 29.56 0.18 -7.92
CA THR A 50 28.94 -0.49 -9.08
C THR A 50 29.65 -1.80 -9.42
N LEU A 51 30.99 -1.84 -9.35
CA LEU A 51 31.77 -3.06 -9.52
C LEU A 51 31.42 -4.09 -8.43
N LEU A 52 31.42 -3.68 -7.16
CA LEU A 52 31.03 -4.54 -6.04
C LEU A 52 29.61 -5.09 -6.23
N SER A 53 28.66 -4.25 -6.66
CA SER A 53 27.27 -4.66 -6.96
C SER A 53 27.20 -5.74 -8.04
N CYS A 54 28.12 -5.72 -9.02
CA CYS A 54 28.19 -6.76 -10.05
C CYS A 54 28.79 -8.07 -9.50
N ILE A 55 29.83 -7.97 -8.66
CA ILE A 55 30.47 -9.12 -8.00
C ILE A 55 29.47 -9.85 -7.08
N VAL A 56 28.66 -9.13 -6.30
CA VAL A 56 27.63 -9.74 -5.44
C VAL A 56 26.39 -10.23 -6.21
N GLY A 57 26.34 -10.08 -7.54
CA GLY A 57 25.23 -10.54 -8.38
C GLY A 57 23.95 -9.69 -8.25
N ARG A 58 24.06 -8.44 -7.79
CA ARG A 58 22.94 -7.49 -7.70
C ARG A 58 22.70 -6.74 -9.01
N LYS A 59 23.78 -6.46 -9.75
CA LYS A 59 23.75 -5.86 -11.08
C LYS A 59 24.49 -6.76 -12.06
N PHE A 60 24.16 -6.65 -13.35
CA PHE A 60 24.87 -7.34 -14.42
C PHE A 60 25.67 -6.35 -15.24
N LEU A 61 26.82 -6.79 -15.76
CA LEU A 61 27.56 -6.03 -16.76
C LEU A 61 26.75 -5.90 -18.04
N ASN A 62 27.05 -4.87 -18.82
CA ASN A 62 26.50 -4.74 -20.17
C ASN A 62 27.33 -5.54 -21.18
N ASP A 63 28.63 -5.67 -20.95
CA ASP A 63 29.57 -6.48 -21.74
C ASP A 63 30.75 -6.94 -20.86
N GLY A 64 31.45 -7.99 -21.27
CA GLY A 64 32.50 -8.67 -20.49
C GLY A 64 31.98 -9.77 -19.55
N GLU A 65 32.91 -10.39 -18.79
CA GLU A 65 32.63 -11.56 -17.95
C GLU A 65 33.04 -11.33 -16.49
N ILE A 66 32.26 -11.90 -15.56
CA ILE A 66 32.60 -11.95 -14.13
C ILE A 66 32.46 -13.40 -13.65
N ASN A 67 33.52 -13.89 -13.00
CA ASN A 67 33.56 -15.18 -12.33
C ASN A 67 33.83 -14.96 -10.83
N VAL A 68 32.95 -15.48 -9.98
CA VAL A 68 33.04 -15.39 -8.51
C VAL A 68 32.94 -16.78 -7.92
N LEU A 69 33.97 -17.18 -7.17
CA LEU A 69 34.07 -18.45 -6.47
C LEU A 69 33.81 -19.68 -7.36
N GLY A 70 34.14 -19.58 -8.65
CA GLY A 70 34.07 -20.65 -9.64
C GLY A 70 32.82 -20.63 -10.54
N GLY A 71 31.96 -19.62 -10.47
CA GLY A 71 30.89 -19.43 -11.46
C GLY A 71 30.45 -17.98 -11.62
N THR A 72 29.53 -17.71 -12.54
CA THR A 72 28.99 -16.37 -12.77
C THR A 72 28.07 -15.93 -11.61
N PRO A 73 28.21 -14.69 -11.07
CA PRO A 73 27.27 -14.15 -10.09
C PRO A 73 25.83 -14.17 -10.60
N GLY A 74 24.88 -14.46 -9.70
CA GLY A 74 23.46 -14.61 -10.02
C GLY A 74 23.06 -16.00 -10.55
N THR A 75 24.03 -16.88 -10.79
CA THR A 75 23.78 -18.29 -11.17
C THR A 75 23.97 -19.23 -9.98
N ALA A 76 23.33 -20.41 -10.02
CA ALA A 76 23.50 -21.43 -8.98
C ALA A 76 24.95 -21.94 -8.86
N GLY A 77 25.75 -21.83 -9.93
CA GLY A 77 27.14 -22.31 -9.97
C GLY A 77 28.11 -21.50 -9.10
N SER A 78 27.90 -20.20 -8.93
CA SER A 78 28.74 -19.36 -8.04
C SER A 78 28.34 -19.49 -6.57
N GLY A 79 27.05 -19.76 -6.29
CA GLY A 79 26.50 -19.65 -4.94
C GLY A 79 26.47 -18.20 -4.41
N VAL A 80 26.52 -17.22 -5.31
CA VAL A 80 26.45 -15.78 -5.03
C VAL A 80 25.32 -15.18 -5.89
N PRO A 81 24.31 -14.50 -5.33
CA PRO A 81 24.04 -14.28 -3.90
C PRO A 81 23.90 -15.57 -3.08
N GLY A 82 24.32 -15.55 -1.81
CA GLY A 82 24.28 -16.74 -0.97
C GLY A 82 25.20 -16.71 0.25
N PRO A 83 25.27 -17.81 1.02
CA PRO A 83 26.08 -17.89 2.23
C PRO A 83 27.59 -17.93 1.99
N ARG A 84 28.06 -18.07 0.75
CA ARG A 84 29.50 -18.09 0.45
C ARG A 84 30.14 -16.71 0.52
N ILE A 85 29.32 -15.66 0.48
CA ILE A 85 29.77 -14.26 0.48
C ILE A 85 29.30 -13.53 1.74
N GLY A 86 30.16 -12.70 2.30
CA GLY A 86 29.81 -11.70 3.30
C GLY A 86 29.88 -10.33 2.65
N TYR A 87 28.82 -9.54 2.77
CA TYR A 87 28.77 -8.21 2.17
C TYR A 87 28.39 -7.17 3.21
N MET A 88 29.24 -6.15 3.31
CA MET A 88 28.99 -4.92 4.03
C MET A 88 28.90 -3.77 3.02
N PRO A 89 27.70 -3.23 2.76
CA PRO A 89 27.54 -2.07 1.89
C PRO A 89 28.07 -0.79 2.55
N GLN A 90 28.17 0.28 1.75
CA GLN A 90 28.59 1.61 2.22
C GLN A 90 27.55 2.21 3.17
N ASP A 91 26.27 2.02 2.84
CA ASP A 91 25.14 2.27 3.73
C ASP A 91 25.12 1.22 4.84
N ILE A 92 24.56 1.56 5.98
CA ILE A 92 24.61 0.70 7.16
C ILE A 92 23.84 -0.61 6.94
N ALA A 93 22.68 -0.54 6.26
CA ALA A 93 21.86 -1.68 5.88
C ALA A 93 21.56 -2.61 7.06
N LEU A 94 21.06 -2.01 8.15
CA LEU A 94 20.62 -2.68 9.37
C LEU A 94 19.22 -2.21 9.73
N VAL A 95 18.43 -3.10 10.33
CA VAL A 95 17.10 -2.79 10.88
C VAL A 95 17.28 -2.03 12.19
N GLU A 96 16.77 -0.80 12.27
CA GLU A 96 17.02 0.07 13.42
C GLU A 96 16.35 -0.39 14.72
N GLU A 97 15.21 -1.07 14.62
CA GLU A 97 14.41 -1.59 15.73
C GLU A 97 15.00 -2.84 16.40
N PHE A 98 16.04 -3.42 15.81
CA PHE A 98 16.72 -4.58 16.37
C PHE A 98 17.71 -4.18 17.45
N THR A 99 17.90 -5.06 18.42
CA THR A 99 19.09 -4.99 19.27
C THR A 99 20.32 -5.49 18.50
N ILE A 100 21.51 -5.14 18.98
CA ILE A 100 22.77 -5.61 18.38
C ILE A 100 22.82 -7.13 18.32
N LYS A 101 22.42 -7.79 19.42
CA LYS A 101 22.37 -9.26 19.47
C LYS A 101 21.40 -9.82 18.44
N GLU A 102 20.19 -9.27 18.34
CA GLU A 102 19.19 -9.75 17.38
C GLU A 102 19.63 -9.59 15.93
N THR A 103 20.32 -8.49 15.62
CA THR A 103 20.88 -8.23 14.30
C THR A 103 21.83 -9.36 13.86
N ILE A 104 22.81 -9.70 14.71
CA ILE A 104 23.76 -10.77 14.41
C ILE A 104 23.07 -12.13 14.33
N TYR A 105 22.09 -12.38 15.21
CA TYR A 105 21.30 -13.61 15.18
C TYR A 105 20.41 -13.72 13.95
N TYR A 106 19.86 -12.61 13.45
CA TYR A 106 19.05 -12.57 12.24
C TYR A 106 19.88 -12.97 11.01
N PHE A 107 21.03 -12.32 10.79
CA PHE A 107 21.91 -12.66 9.67
C PHE A 107 22.44 -14.10 9.79
N GLY A 108 22.85 -14.54 10.98
CA GLY A 108 23.27 -15.93 11.20
C GLY A 108 22.17 -16.95 10.85
N ARG A 109 20.90 -16.67 11.16
CA ARG A 109 19.77 -17.53 10.77
C ARG A 109 19.51 -17.52 9.27
N ILE A 110 19.65 -16.38 8.60
CA ILE A 110 19.49 -16.27 7.13
C ILE A 110 20.54 -17.12 6.42
N TYR A 111 21.79 -17.06 6.88
CA TYR A 111 22.89 -17.88 6.38
C TYR A 111 22.79 -19.36 6.78
N GLY A 112 21.76 -19.75 7.56
CA GLY A 112 21.47 -21.14 7.90
C GLY A 112 22.28 -21.71 9.06
N MET A 113 22.98 -20.88 9.83
CA MET A 113 23.78 -21.30 10.97
C MET A 113 22.94 -21.89 12.11
N SER A 114 23.55 -22.76 12.94
CA SER A 114 22.94 -23.21 14.19
C SER A 114 23.01 -22.14 15.28
N LYS A 115 22.11 -22.19 16.27
CA LYS A 115 22.06 -21.18 17.34
C LYS A 115 23.35 -21.17 18.17
N GLU A 116 23.98 -22.32 18.33
CA GLU A 116 25.22 -22.52 19.09
C GLU A 116 26.38 -21.83 18.37
N LYS A 117 26.53 -22.08 17.06
CA LYS A 117 27.55 -21.40 16.23
C LYS A 117 27.35 -19.89 16.19
N ILE A 118 26.10 -19.43 16.03
CA ILE A 118 25.80 -17.98 16.08
C ILE A 118 26.26 -17.39 17.43
N ARG A 119 26.01 -18.08 18.55
CA ARG A 119 26.39 -17.59 19.88
C ARG A 119 27.91 -17.52 20.05
N GLU A 120 28.64 -18.52 19.55
CA GLU A 120 30.10 -18.54 19.57
C GLU A 120 30.68 -17.40 18.74
N ARG A 121 30.24 -17.28 17.48
CA ARG A 121 30.65 -16.20 16.56
C ARG A 121 30.29 -14.82 17.10
N TYR A 122 29.11 -14.67 17.73
CA TYR A 122 28.72 -13.43 18.38
C TYR A 122 29.69 -13.02 19.48
N LYS A 123 30.12 -13.94 20.35
CA LYS A 123 31.08 -13.63 21.43
C LYS A 123 32.42 -13.15 20.87
N LEU A 124 32.92 -13.84 19.84
CA LEU A 124 34.17 -13.48 19.17
C LEU A 124 34.06 -12.09 18.54
N LEU A 125 33.03 -11.84 17.73
CA LEU A 125 32.84 -10.57 17.03
C LEU A 125 32.56 -9.42 17.99
N LYS A 126 31.84 -9.67 19.10
CA LYS A 126 31.60 -8.68 20.14
C LYS A 126 32.90 -8.19 20.78
N HIS A 127 33.83 -9.10 21.07
CA HIS A 127 35.12 -8.73 21.65
C HIS A 127 36.03 -8.05 20.63
N LEU A 128 36.13 -8.61 19.43
CA LEU A 128 36.97 -8.10 18.34
C LEU A 128 36.58 -6.67 17.92
N LEU A 129 35.29 -6.42 17.73
CA LEU A 129 34.78 -5.16 17.18
C LEU A 129 34.26 -4.21 18.25
N GLU A 130 34.49 -4.52 19.54
CA GLU A 130 34.05 -3.71 20.68
C GLU A 130 32.58 -3.26 20.51
N LEU A 131 31.71 -4.25 20.26
CA LEU A 131 30.29 -4.00 20.00
C LEU A 131 29.60 -3.46 21.26
N PRO A 132 28.60 -2.56 21.12
CA PRO A 132 27.86 -2.03 22.28
C PRO A 132 27.09 -3.13 23.03
N GLY A 133 26.46 -2.75 24.15
CA GLY A 133 25.68 -3.68 24.99
C GLY A 133 24.60 -4.46 24.23
N ASP A 134 24.36 -5.71 24.63
CA ASP A 134 23.51 -6.67 23.89
C ASP A 134 22.11 -6.14 23.58
N ASP A 135 21.51 -5.40 24.52
CA ASP A 135 20.12 -4.94 24.47
C ASP A 135 19.97 -3.53 23.89
N ARG A 136 21.07 -2.91 23.44
CA ARG A 136 21.01 -1.59 22.81
C ARG A 136 20.46 -1.71 21.39
N TYR A 137 19.47 -0.88 21.08
CA TYR A 137 18.90 -0.77 19.73
C TYR A 137 19.90 -0.19 18.73
N VAL A 138 19.85 -0.69 17.49
CA VAL A 138 20.70 -0.21 16.39
C VAL A 138 20.44 1.27 16.10
N GLY A 139 19.18 1.72 16.09
CA GLY A 139 18.84 3.14 15.91
C GLY A 139 19.42 4.08 16.97
N ASN A 140 19.71 3.58 18.17
CA ASN A 140 20.30 4.35 19.28
C ASN A 140 21.84 4.29 19.32
N CYS A 141 22.47 3.66 18.33
CA CYS A 141 23.93 3.56 18.22
C CYS A 141 24.50 4.73 17.41
N SER A 142 25.74 5.13 17.69
CA SER A 142 26.43 6.09 16.81
C SER A 142 26.72 5.46 15.44
N GLY A 143 26.89 6.26 14.38
CA GLY A 143 27.21 5.73 13.05
C GLY A 143 28.43 4.81 13.02
N GLY A 144 29.46 5.12 13.83
CA GLY A 144 30.62 4.24 14.01
C GLY A 144 30.26 2.90 14.68
N GLN A 145 29.41 2.90 15.71
CA GLN A 145 28.92 1.66 16.33
C GLN A 145 28.07 0.82 15.36
N GLN A 146 27.16 1.46 14.63
CA GLN A 146 26.34 0.81 13.61
C GLN A 146 27.20 0.18 12.51
N ARG A 147 28.27 0.87 12.07
CA ARG A 147 29.25 0.35 11.10
C ARG A 147 29.94 -0.92 11.61
N ARG A 148 30.32 -0.97 12.89
CA ARG A 148 30.89 -2.18 13.51
C ARG A 148 29.90 -3.33 13.59
N VAL A 149 28.64 -3.05 13.89
CA VAL A 149 27.57 -4.07 13.87
C VAL A 149 27.34 -4.59 12.45
N SER A 150 27.36 -3.70 11.45
CA SER A 150 27.23 -4.06 10.04
C SER A 150 28.39 -4.94 9.58
N PHE A 151 29.62 -4.62 10.00
CA PHE A 151 30.80 -5.45 9.78
C PHE A 151 30.64 -6.84 10.40
N ALA A 152 30.23 -6.90 11.68
CA ALA A 152 30.00 -8.16 12.39
C ALA A 152 28.95 -9.02 11.67
N ALA A 153 27.87 -8.42 11.17
CA ALA A 153 26.83 -9.11 10.42
C ALA A 153 27.32 -9.71 9.09
N ALA A 154 28.30 -9.09 8.43
CA ALA A 154 28.92 -9.61 7.21
C ALA A 154 29.87 -10.80 7.48
N MET A 155 30.39 -10.93 8.70
CA MET A 155 31.38 -11.95 9.08
C MET A 155 30.85 -13.10 9.93
N VAL A 156 29.61 -13.03 10.39
CA VAL A 156 29.04 -13.98 11.35
C VAL A 156 29.14 -15.43 10.86
N HIS A 157 28.97 -15.67 9.56
CA HIS A 157 28.87 -16.98 8.93
C HIS A 157 30.16 -17.50 8.28
N GLU A 158 31.29 -16.85 8.50
CA GLU A 158 32.61 -17.27 7.98
C GLU A 158 32.64 -17.46 6.46
N PRO A 159 32.39 -16.39 5.68
CA PRO A 159 32.29 -16.48 4.23
C PRO A 159 33.63 -16.85 3.55
N GLU A 160 33.54 -17.42 2.34
CA GLU A 160 34.72 -17.64 1.49
C GLU A 160 35.20 -16.35 0.82
N LEU A 161 34.29 -15.39 0.60
CA LEU A 161 34.59 -14.06 0.06
C LEU A 161 33.92 -13.01 0.95
N LEU A 162 34.72 -12.12 1.53
CA LEU A 162 34.24 -10.99 2.32
C LEU A 162 34.44 -9.69 1.53
N ILE A 163 33.37 -8.96 1.29
CA ILE A 163 33.38 -7.66 0.61
C ILE A 163 32.97 -6.58 1.61
N LEU A 164 33.85 -5.62 1.81
CA LEU A 164 33.68 -4.53 2.75
C LEU A 164 33.78 -3.19 2.01
N ASP A 165 32.65 -2.48 1.92
CA ASP A 165 32.63 -1.16 1.30
C ASP A 165 32.89 -0.07 2.37
N GLU A 166 34.09 0.50 2.38
CA GLU A 166 34.52 1.54 3.32
C GLU A 166 34.36 1.18 4.82
N PRO A 167 34.81 -0.01 5.29
CA PRO A 167 34.48 -0.52 6.62
C PRO A 167 35.03 0.29 7.81
N THR A 168 36.14 1.01 7.61
CA THR A 168 36.94 1.67 8.64
C THR A 168 36.62 3.15 8.85
N VAL A 169 35.73 3.71 8.02
CA VAL A 169 35.38 5.13 8.06
C VAL A 169 34.73 5.49 9.40
N GLY A 170 35.30 6.48 10.08
CA GLY A 170 34.82 6.92 11.39
C GLY A 170 35.14 5.99 12.55
N LEU A 171 36.02 4.99 12.37
CA LEU A 171 36.56 4.18 13.47
C LEU A 171 37.83 4.80 14.05
N ASP A 172 38.11 4.50 15.32
CA ASP A 172 39.36 4.85 16.00
C ASP A 172 40.57 4.12 15.37
N PRO A 173 41.75 4.76 15.24
CA PRO A 173 42.93 4.14 14.65
C PRO A 173 43.35 2.80 15.29
N LEU A 174 43.25 2.66 16.62
CA LEU A 174 43.63 1.42 17.31
C LEU A 174 42.71 0.27 16.92
N LEU A 175 41.41 0.56 16.76
CA LEU A 175 40.43 -0.44 16.39
C LEU A 175 40.57 -0.84 14.92
N ARG A 176 40.92 0.10 14.03
CA ARG A 176 41.23 -0.22 12.62
C ARG A 176 42.39 -1.19 12.54
N GLU A 177 43.46 -0.93 13.28
CA GLU A 177 44.64 -1.82 13.32
C GLU A 177 44.27 -3.22 13.82
N LYS A 178 43.50 -3.34 14.91
CA LYS A 178 42.98 -4.64 15.39
C LYS A 178 42.17 -5.39 14.32
N ILE A 179 41.29 -4.68 13.60
CA ILE A 179 40.47 -5.26 12.54
C ILE A 179 41.36 -5.77 11.40
N TRP A 180 42.32 -4.97 10.96
CA TRP A 180 43.24 -5.34 9.90
C TRP A 180 44.11 -6.55 10.27
N GLN A 181 44.70 -6.56 11.47
CA GLN A 181 45.46 -7.71 11.97
C GLN A 181 44.62 -8.99 11.95
N TYR A 182 43.38 -8.92 12.43
CA TYR A 182 42.46 -10.05 12.39
C TYR A 182 42.14 -10.51 10.95
N LEU A 183 41.92 -9.59 10.01
CA LEU A 183 41.67 -9.95 8.61
C LEU A 183 42.89 -10.59 7.95
N VAL A 184 44.10 -10.08 8.21
CA VAL A 184 45.36 -10.64 7.69
C VAL A 184 45.58 -12.04 8.25
N GLU A 185 45.39 -12.25 9.55
CA GLU A 185 45.50 -13.55 10.20
C GLU A 185 44.44 -14.54 9.66
N THR A 186 43.19 -14.08 9.54
CA THR A 186 42.08 -14.92 9.06
C THR A 186 42.26 -15.30 7.59
N THR A 187 42.73 -14.40 6.72
CA THR A 187 42.99 -14.72 5.30
C THR A 187 44.21 -15.62 5.10
N SER A 188 45.19 -15.56 6.01
CA SER A 188 46.36 -16.44 5.96
C SER A 188 46.03 -17.86 6.42
N THR A 189 45.11 -18.01 7.38
CA THR A 189 44.74 -19.31 7.98
C THR A 189 43.54 -19.98 7.28
N SER A 190 42.55 -19.19 6.90
CA SER A 190 41.37 -19.62 6.15
C SER A 190 41.49 -19.11 4.71
N LYS A 191 41.18 -19.94 3.70
CA LYS A 191 41.26 -19.56 2.27
C LYS A 191 40.23 -18.47 1.85
N MET A 192 39.80 -17.64 2.79
CA MET A 192 38.94 -16.48 2.61
C MET A 192 39.65 -15.43 1.74
N ALA A 193 38.96 -14.90 0.75
CA ALA A 193 39.37 -13.69 0.04
C ALA A 193 38.66 -12.48 0.64
N VAL A 194 39.35 -11.35 0.75
CA VAL A 194 38.73 -10.10 1.23
C VAL A 194 38.90 -9.03 0.17
N ILE A 195 37.82 -8.33 -0.17
CA ILE A 195 37.84 -7.12 -0.99
C ILE A 195 37.45 -5.95 -0.08
N ILE A 196 38.34 -4.97 0.08
CA ILE A 196 38.10 -3.78 0.89
C ILE A 196 38.18 -2.57 -0.02
N THR A 197 37.14 -1.74 -0.04
CA THR A 197 37.26 -0.40 -0.59
C THR A 197 37.65 0.55 0.53
N THR A 198 38.59 1.46 0.25
CA THR A 198 38.99 2.49 1.19
C THR A 198 39.44 3.72 0.42
N HIS A 199 39.18 4.89 0.98
CA HIS A 199 39.79 6.14 0.55
C HIS A 199 41.05 6.49 1.35
N TYR A 200 41.37 5.70 2.39
CA TYR A 200 42.60 5.86 3.16
C TYR A 200 43.71 5.01 2.53
N ILE A 201 44.63 5.66 1.82
CA ILE A 201 45.70 5.00 1.08
C ILE A 201 46.63 4.21 2.01
N GLU A 202 46.83 4.69 3.23
CA GLU A 202 47.60 4.01 4.27
C GLU A 202 47.03 2.64 4.65
N GLU A 203 45.71 2.45 4.64
CA GLU A 203 45.10 1.14 4.96
C GLU A 203 45.41 0.11 3.88
N ALA A 204 45.52 0.54 2.62
CA ALA A 204 45.81 -0.35 1.50
C ALA A 204 47.25 -0.87 1.50
N LYS A 205 48.18 -0.25 2.24
CA LYS A 205 49.56 -0.76 2.38
C LYS A 205 49.63 -2.16 2.99
N GLN A 206 48.65 -2.51 3.82
CA GLN A 206 48.56 -3.81 4.49
C GLN A 206 47.91 -4.89 3.60
N ALA A 207 47.36 -4.51 2.44
CA ALA A 207 46.75 -5.45 1.51
C ALA A 207 47.80 -6.21 0.71
N GLY A 208 47.50 -7.46 0.33
CA GLY A 208 48.38 -8.26 -0.52
C GLY A 208 48.43 -7.73 -1.96
N PHE A 209 47.29 -7.20 -2.43
CA PHE A 209 47.14 -6.57 -3.74
C PHE A 209 46.31 -5.31 -3.63
N ILE A 210 46.63 -4.31 -4.44
CA ILE A 210 45.86 -3.08 -4.53
C ILE A 210 45.47 -2.78 -5.98
N GLY A 211 44.21 -2.40 -6.17
CA GLY A 211 43.68 -1.89 -7.43
C GLY A 211 43.45 -0.38 -7.33
N LEU A 212 44.12 0.39 -8.18
CA LEU A 212 43.98 1.85 -8.25
C LEU A 212 43.00 2.23 -9.35
N MET A 213 41.79 2.64 -8.99
CA MET A 213 40.67 2.85 -9.91
C MET A 213 40.34 4.33 -10.11
N ARG A 214 40.15 4.75 -11.37
CA ARG A 214 39.67 6.09 -11.74
C ARG A 214 38.79 6.01 -12.97
N ASN A 215 37.69 6.78 -13.04
CA ASN A 215 36.82 6.88 -14.22
C ASN A 215 36.43 5.52 -14.86
N GLY A 216 36.16 4.49 -14.05
CA GLY A 216 35.73 3.18 -14.55
C GLY A 216 36.84 2.24 -15.03
N ILE A 217 38.12 2.63 -14.92
CA ILE A 217 39.29 1.82 -15.30
C ILE A 217 40.22 1.57 -14.10
N LEU A 218 40.96 0.47 -14.14
CA LEU A 218 42.08 0.21 -13.23
C LEU A 218 43.37 0.75 -13.85
N LEU A 219 43.98 1.72 -13.19
CA LEU A 219 45.25 2.35 -13.59
C LEU A 219 46.45 1.45 -13.30
N ALA A 220 46.37 0.70 -12.19
CA ALA A 220 47.34 -0.30 -11.78
C ALA A 220 46.67 -1.34 -10.89
N GLU A 221 47.14 -2.57 -10.98
CA GLU A 221 46.76 -3.70 -10.13
C GLU A 221 48.03 -4.52 -9.84
N ASP A 222 48.54 -4.45 -8.61
CA ASP A 222 49.73 -5.20 -8.17
C ASP A 222 49.84 -5.14 -6.63
N SER A 223 50.87 -5.78 -6.06
CA SER A 223 51.22 -5.59 -4.65
C SER A 223 51.66 -4.14 -4.36
N PRO A 224 51.43 -3.62 -3.13
CA PRO A 224 51.88 -2.29 -2.75
C PRO A 224 53.37 -2.04 -3.02
N THR A 225 54.23 -3.01 -2.70
CA THR A 225 55.68 -2.96 -2.94
C THR A 225 56.02 -2.87 -4.43
N ASN A 226 55.38 -3.68 -5.28
CA ASN A 226 55.64 -3.66 -6.72
C ASN A 226 55.20 -2.34 -7.36
N ILE A 227 54.10 -1.75 -6.90
CA ILE A 227 53.65 -0.43 -7.37
C ILE A 227 54.67 0.65 -6.99
N LEU A 228 55.18 0.66 -5.76
CA LEU A 228 56.20 1.62 -5.34
C LEU A 228 57.49 1.49 -6.16
N GLU A 229 57.96 0.25 -6.39
CA GLU A 229 59.15 -0.03 -7.19
C GLU A 229 58.94 0.38 -8.66
N ARG A 230 57.84 -0.04 -9.28
CA ARG A 230 57.53 0.21 -10.70
C ARG A 230 57.37 1.68 -11.03
N PHE A 231 56.84 2.47 -10.09
CA PHE A 231 56.66 3.92 -10.27
C PHE A 231 57.74 4.76 -9.58
N SER A 232 58.73 4.13 -8.94
CA SER A 232 59.84 4.78 -8.24
C SER A 232 59.37 5.88 -7.26
N CYS A 233 58.34 5.56 -6.48
CA CYS A 233 57.70 6.49 -5.53
C CYS A 233 58.01 6.11 -4.09
N THR A 234 57.97 7.09 -3.19
CA THR A 234 58.22 6.87 -1.76
C THR A 234 56.95 6.52 -0.98
N SER A 235 55.78 6.90 -1.51
CA SER A 235 54.47 6.59 -0.94
C SER A 235 53.48 6.12 -2.01
N LEU A 236 52.48 5.34 -1.59
CA LEU A 236 51.39 4.91 -2.47
C LEU A 236 50.55 6.11 -2.94
N GLU A 237 50.50 7.17 -2.14
CA GLU A 237 49.81 8.41 -2.45
C GLU A 237 50.47 9.12 -3.64
N GLU A 238 51.79 9.21 -3.61
CA GLU A 238 52.61 9.75 -4.70
C GLU A 238 52.47 8.89 -5.97
N ALA A 239 52.51 7.56 -5.84
CA ALA A 239 52.29 6.64 -6.96
C ALA A 239 50.90 6.82 -7.58
N PHE A 240 49.85 6.93 -6.76
CA PHE A 240 48.48 7.15 -7.23
C PHE A 240 48.30 8.52 -7.87
N LEU A 241 48.90 9.57 -7.31
CA LEU A 241 48.89 10.92 -7.88
C LEU A 241 49.58 10.95 -9.25
N ASN A 242 50.76 10.35 -9.37
CA ASN A 242 51.52 10.25 -10.62
C ASN A 242 50.73 9.49 -11.69
N LEU A 243 50.12 8.36 -11.33
CA LEU A 243 49.22 7.62 -12.22
C LEU A 243 48.04 8.48 -12.67
N CYS A 244 47.43 9.21 -11.74
CA CYS A 244 46.33 10.13 -12.03
C CYS A 244 46.72 11.29 -12.96
N GLN A 245 47.92 11.85 -12.80
CA GLN A 245 48.41 12.94 -13.64
C GLN A 245 48.79 12.46 -15.04
N LYS A 246 49.41 11.27 -15.16
CA LYS A 246 49.68 10.62 -16.45
C LYS A 246 48.40 10.31 -17.22
N HIS A 247 47.32 9.99 -16.49
CA HIS A 247 45.97 9.82 -17.04
C HIS A 247 45.16 11.14 -17.12
N GLY A 248 45.85 12.29 -17.09
CA GLY A 248 45.26 13.63 -17.13
C GLY A 248 44.51 13.96 -18.43
N PRO A 249 43.94 15.18 -18.55
CA PRO A 249 42.80 15.51 -19.42
C PRO A 249 43.00 15.37 -20.93
N SER A 250 44.19 15.01 -21.40
CA SER A 250 44.49 14.74 -22.82
C SER A 250 43.67 13.58 -23.39
N GLU A 251 43.33 12.56 -22.58
CA GLU A 251 42.39 11.51 -23.01
C GLU A 251 40.91 11.89 -22.80
N GLU A 252 40.62 12.93 -22.02
CA GLU A 252 39.29 13.55 -21.96
C GLU A 252 39.00 14.41 -23.20
N ALA A 253 40.02 14.99 -23.83
CA ALA A 253 39.90 15.65 -25.13
C ALA A 253 39.64 14.64 -26.26
N ASP A 254 40.25 13.44 -26.23
CA ASP A 254 39.96 12.38 -27.20
C ASP A 254 38.54 11.80 -27.08
N ARG A 255 37.86 11.99 -25.93
CA ARG A 255 36.43 11.69 -25.78
C ARG A 255 35.55 12.61 -26.65
N THR A 256 35.99 13.84 -26.92
CA THR A 256 35.30 14.77 -27.83
C THR A 256 35.78 14.61 -29.28
N THR A 257 37.06 14.29 -29.48
CA THR A 257 37.64 14.12 -30.81
C THR A 257 37.14 12.87 -31.54
N HIS A 258 36.92 11.73 -30.85
CA HIS A 258 36.33 10.54 -31.49
C HIS A 258 34.83 10.70 -31.84
N GLN A 259 34.07 11.52 -31.10
CA GLN A 259 32.73 11.93 -31.52
C GLN A 259 32.77 12.80 -32.79
N THR A 260 33.75 13.70 -32.88
CA THR A 260 33.88 14.64 -34.02
C THR A 260 34.50 13.98 -35.26
N ALA A 261 35.41 13.01 -35.09
CA ALA A 261 36.02 12.26 -36.18
C ALA A 261 35.06 11.26 -36.82
N THR A 262 34.18 10.63 -36.03
CA THR A 262 33.11 9.76 -36.58
C THR A 262 32.05 10.59 -37.30
N LEU A 263 31.70 11.77 -36.80
CA LEU A 263 30.81 12.72 -37.48
C LEU A 263 31.44 13.30 -38.77
N ARG A 264 32.77 13.52 -38.81
CA ARG A 264 33.47 13.96 -40.03
C ARG A 264 33.69 12.83 -41.05
N ALA A 265 33.90 11.59 -40.61
CA ALA A 265 33.98 10.44 -41.51
C ALA A 265 32.63 10.11 -42.18
N ILE A 266 31.50 10.42 -41.52
CA ILE A 266 30.16 10.29 -42.09
C ILE A 266 29.79 11.51 -42.96
N ALA A 267 30.32 12.70 -42.67
CA ALA A 267 30.09 13.91 -43.47
C ALA A 267 31.00 14.06 -44.71
N GLY A 268 32.06 13.25 -44.82
CA GLY A 268 33.05 13.33 -45.91
C GLY A 268 32.88 12.34 -47.06
N ALA A 269 31.90 11.43 -47.00
CA ALA A 269 31.63 10.46 -48.05
C ALA A 269 30.38 10.87 -48.87
N GLN A 270 30.48 11.98 -49.60
CA GLN A 270 29.63 12.22 -50.76
C GLN A 270 30.36 11.67 -52.00
N ASP A 271 29.58 10.97 -52.83
CA ASP A 271 29.94 10.29 -54.07
C ASP A 271 30.59 8.90 -53.94
N LEU A 272 29.73 7.86 -53.96
CA LEU A 272 29.74 6.91 -55.08
C LEU A 272 28.39 6.18 -55.22
N LYS A 273 27.55 6.68 -56.12
CA LYS A 273 26.51 5.87 -56.79
C LYS A 273 27.21 4.87 -57.71
N LYS A 274 26.97 3.57 -57.45
CA LYS A 274 27.26 2.32 -58.20
C LYS A 274 27.79 1.36 -57.13
N VAL A 275 27.03 0.40 -56.61
CA VAL A 275 26.51 -0.80 -57.28
C VAL A 275 25.35 -1.37 -56.46
N ILE A 276 24.18 -1.53 -57.07
CA ILE A 276 23.09 -2.45 -56.65
C ILE A 276 22.74 -3.25 -57.92
N PRO A 277 22.64 -4.59 -57.84
CA PRO A 277 21.32 -5.26 -57.85
C PRO A 277 21.20 -6.21 -56.65
N ALA A 278 20.13 -6.13 -55.84
CA ALA A 278 18.80 -6.71 -56.08
C ALA A 278 18.80 -8.24 -56.02
N LEU A 279 18.06 -8.79 -55.04
CA LEU A 279 17.31 -10.07 -54.99
C LEU A 279 16.98 -10.30 -53.51
N GLY A 280 15.74 -10.39 -53.04
CA GLY A 280 14.56 -10.98 -53.68
C GLY A 280 14.23 -12.27 -52.93
N THR A 281 13.13 -12.24 -52.20
CA THR A 281 12.47 -13.34 -51.48
C THR A 281 12.34 -14.62 -52.31
N ASN A 282 12.48 -15.80 -51.69
CA ASN A 282 11.62 -16.95 -51.97
C ASN A 282 11.74 -18.08 -50.92
N GLU A 283 10.58 -18.54 -50.46
CA GLU A 283 10.34 -19.85 -49.85
C GLU A 283 10.44 -20.95 -50.93
N GLN A 284 10.96 -22.15 -50.61
CA GLN A 284 10.32 -23.46 -50.88
C GLN A 284 11.17 -24.67 -50.45
N LYS A 285 10.44 -25.77 -50.19
CA LYS A 285 10.77 -27.09 -49.63
C LYS A 285 11.64 -28.01 -50.53
N ALA A 286 12.35 -28.95 -49.90
CA ALA A 286 12.41 -30.43 -50.15
C ALA A 286 13.79 -30.98 -49.68
N LYS A 287 13.88 -31.89 -48.69
CA LYS A 287 13.73 -33.37 -48.64
C LYS A 287 14.89 -34.20 -49.23
N ASP A 288 15.34 -35.13 -48.37
CA ASP A 288 16.10 -36.38 -48.57
C ASP A 288 17.61 -36.41 -48.90
N GLY A 289 18.33 -37.26 -48.15
CA GLY A 289 19.43 -38.08 -48.70
C GLY A 289 20.79 -38.08 -48.00
N GLY A 290 20.92 -38.84 -46.91
CA GLY A 290 22.04 -39.73 -46.52
C GLY A 290 23.54 -39.36 -46.69
N GLY A 291 24.29 -39.45 -45.58
CA GLY A 291 25.54 -40.24 -45.53
C GLY A 291 26.87 -39.53 -45.22
N GLY A 292 27.36 -39.71 -43.97
CA GLY A 292 28.77 -40.04 -43.69
C GLY A 292 29.76 -38.92 -43.31
N GLY A 293 30.44 -39.11 -42.17
CA GLY A 293 31.78 -38.55 -41.90
C GLY A 293 31.89 -37.61 -40.70
N GLY A 294 32.53 -38.08 -39.62
CA GLY A 294 32.60 -37.42 -38.33
C GLY A 294 33.71 -36.35 -38.16
N GLY A 295 33.63 -35.63 -37.04
CA GLY A 295 34.77 -34.96 -36.42
C GLY A 295 34.51 -33.55 -35.87
N GLY A 296 34.27 -33.45 -34.55
CA GLY A 296 34.74 -32.31 -33.73
C GLY A 296 33.73 -31.23 -33.36
N GLY A 297 33.63 -30.94 -32.05
CA GLY A 297 33.14 -29.64 -31.55
C GLY A 297 32.09 -29.71 -30.44
N LEU A 298 32.56 -29.69 -29.18
CA LEU A 298 31.76 -29.47 -27.97
C LEU A 298 30.93 -28.16 -28.04
N PHE A 299 29.89 -28.11 -27.20
CA PHE A 299 28.94 -27.02 -26.93
C PHE A 299 27.64 -27.03 -27.76
N ALA A 300 26.77 -27.99 -27.44
CA ALA A 300 25.33 -27.86 -27.63
C ALA A 300 24.66 -27.84 -26.25
N GLU A 301 24.31 -26.65 -25.77
CA GLU A 301 23.56 -26.44 -24.54
C GLU A 301 22.12 -26.97 -24.72
N LYS A 302 21.82 -28.13 -24.12
CA LYS A 302 20.46 -28.68 -24.08
C LYS A 302 19.57 -27.77 -23.22
N ARG A 303 18.64 -27.05 -23.87
CA ARG A 303 17.52 -26.37 -23.20
C ARG A 303 16.72 -27.38 -22.36
N LYS A 304 16.73 -27.20 -21.03
CA LYS A 304 15.91 -27.98 -20.10
C LYS A 304 14.42 -27.70 -20.33
N PRO A 305 13.52 -28.69 -20.11
CA PRO A 305 12.07 -28.53 -20.28
C PRO A 305 11.47 -27.56 -19.23
N LEU A 306 10.44 -26.81 -19.64
CA LEU A 306 9.74 -25.76 -18.88
C LEU A 306 9.24 -26.22 -17.48
N THR A 307 9.02 -27.52 -17.30
CA THR A 307 8.55 -28.13 -16.04
C THR A 307 9.64 -28.25 -14.97
N SER A 308 10.93 -28.33 -15.33
CA SER A 308 12.02 -28.32 -14.34
C SER A 308 12.31 -26.93 -13.78
N THR A 309 11.96 -25.87 -14.53
CA THR A 309 12.16 -24.47 -14.11
C THR A 309 11.24 -24.07 -12.96
N ILE A 310 10.00 -24.58 -12.94
CA ILE A 310 9.04 -24.33 -11.84
C ILE A 310 9.48 -25.07 -10.56
N LYS A 311 10.03 -26.29 -10.68
CA LYS A 311 10.51 -27.08 -9.54
C LYS A 311 11.79 -26.50 -8.90
N GLU A 312 12.66 -25.87 -9.69
CA GLU A 312 13.82 -25.10 -9.20
C GLU A 312 13.41 -23.72 -8.61
N LEU A 313 12.40 -23.03 -9.17
CA LEU A 313 11.82 -21.81 -8.59
C LEU A 313 11.12 -22.06 -7.24
N VAL A 314 10.64 -23.28 -7.02
CA VAL A 314 9.90 -23.72 -5.82
C VAL A 314 10.76 -24.60 -4.92
N SER A 315 12.09 -24.73 -5.16
CA SER A 315 12.97 -25.52 -4.30
C SER A 315 13.22 -24.82 -2.96
N PHE A 316 12.22 -24.96 -2.09
CA PHE A 316 12.19 -24.89 -0.64
C PHE A 316 13.06 -23.81 0.00
N THR A 317 12.41 -22.67 0.24
CA THR A 317 12.67 -21.83 1.41
C THR A 317 12.88 -22.70 2.64
N SER A 318 14.09 -22.66 3.20
CA SER A 318 14.34 -23.30 4.48
C SER A 318 13.39 -22.72 5.53
N LYS A 319 12.66 -23.57 6.26
CA LYS A 319 11.79 -23.17 7.38
C LYS A 319 12.49 -22.20 8.34
N ARG A 320 13.82 -22.34 8.49
CA ARG A 320 14.65 -21.42 9.30
C ARG A 320 14.75 -20.01 8.71
N ARG A 321 14.89 -19.88 7.39
CA ARG A 321 14.94 -18.59 6.69
C ARG A 321 13.60 -17.87 6.76
N MET A 322 12.51 -18.57 6.45
CA MET A 322 11.16 -18.00 6.57
C MET A 322 10.88 -17.54 8.01
N ASN A 323 11.18 -18.38 9.01
CA ASN A 323 11.02 -18.00 10.41
C ASN A 323 11.87 -16.77 10.80
N ALA A 324 13.06 -16.61 10.24
CA ALA A 324 13.90 -15.43 10.48
C ALA A 324 13.29 -14.16 9.88
N LEU A 325 12.75 -14.23 8.66
CA LEU A 325 12.04 -13.13 8.01
C LEU A 325 10.75 -12.75 8.74
N LEU A 326 9.94 -13.74 9.12
CA LEU A 326 8.73 -13.52 9.92
C LEU A 326 9.07 -12.88 11.27
N SER A 327 10.10 -13.38 11.94
CA SER A 327 10.56 -12.79 13.21
C SER A 327 11.03 -11.35 13.02
N LYS A 328 11.69 -11.03 11.90
CA LYS A 328 12.09 -9.66 11.58
C LYS A 328 10.88 -8.75 11.47
N ASN A 329 9.96 -9.08 10.58
CA ASN A 329 8.79 -8.24 10.31
C ASN A 329 7.95 -8.05 11.59
N PHE A 330 7.80 -9.09 12.40
CA PHE A 330 7.04 -9.01 13.65
C PHE A 330 7.72 -8.13 14.72
N LEU A 331 9.03 -8.27 14.89
CA LEU A 331 9.80 -7.45 15.84
C LEU A 331 9.84 -5.98 15.42
N GLN A 332 10.06 -5.72 14.13
CA GLN A 332 10.05 -4.38 13.54
C GLN A 332 8.71 -3.70 13.81
N MET A 333 7.61 -4.41 13.60
CA MET A 333 6.27 -3.91 13.87
C MET A 333 6.01 -3.63 15.35
N ILE A 334 6.25 -4.58 16.25
CA ILE A 334 5.95 -4.43 17.70
C ILE A 334 6.74 -3.28 18.33
N ARG A 335 7.97 -3.06 17.87
CA ARG A 335 8.87 -2.06 18.44
C ARG A 335 8.72 -0.67 17.82
N GLN A 336 7.79 -0.51 16.90
CA GLN A 336 7.28 0.79 16.47
C GLN A 336 5.91 1.04 17.14
N PRO A 337 5.88 1.45 18.43
CA PRO A 337 4.64 1.58 19.19
C PRO A 337 3.70 2.63 18.60
N ALA A 338 4.22 3.69 18.00
CA ALA A 338 3.41 4.70 17.32
C ALA A 338 2.61 4.09 16.15
N GLY A 339 3.25 3.22 15.36
CA GLY A 339 2.60 2.51 14.26
C GLY A 339 1.54 1.53 14.77
N MET A 340 1.83 0.78 15.83
CA MET A 340 0.88 -0.16 16.43
C MET A 340 -0.32 0.51 17.10
N VAL A 341 -0.10 1.59 17.84
CA VAL A 341 -1.20 2.36 18.43
C VAL A 341 -2.08 2.93 17.32
N PHE A 342 -1.47 3.50 16.28
CA PHE A 342 -2.23 3.97 15.12
C PHE A 342 -3.01 2.83 14.45
N LEU A 343 -2.40 1.67 14.27
CA LEU A 343 -2.98 0.50 13.60
C LEU A 343 -4.29 0.00 14.22
N PHE A 344 -4.42 0.03 15.54
CA PHE A 344 -5.61 -0.45 16.26
C PHE A 344 -6.52 0.71 16.70
N LEU A 345 -5.97 1.82 17.18
CA LEU A 345 -6.77 2.95 17.64
C LEU A 345 -7.45 3.70 16.49
N TYR A 346 -6.81 3.80 15.32
CA TYR A 346 -7.38 4.51 14.18
C TYR A 346 -8.67 3.85 13.66
N PRO A 347 -8.72 2.51 13.45
CA PRO A 347 -9.96 1.78 13.21
C PRO A 347 -11.08 2.07 14.20
N ILE A 348 -10.79 2.00 15.51
CA ILE A 348 -11.76 2.26 16.57
C ILE A 348 -12.29 3.69 16.45
N PHE A 349 -11.38 4.66 16.38
CA PHE A 349 -11.72 6.07 16.30
C PHE A 349 -12.58 6.36 15.07
N GLN A 350 -12.21 5.83 13.91
CA GLN A 350 -12.94 6.05 12.66
C GLN A 350 -14.33 5.42 12.71
N LEU A 351 -14.46 4.19 13.21
CA LEU A 351 -15.74 3.48 13.27
C LEU A 351 -16.68 4.12 14.29
N VAL A 352 -16.18 4.46 15.48
CA VAL A 352 -16.96 5.18 16.51
C VAL A 352 -17.39 6.54 15.99
N SER A 353 -16.48 7.30 15.38
CA SER A 353 -16.82 8.60 14.78
C SER A 353 -17.90 8.45 13.69
N PHE A 354 -17.82 7.39 12.88
CA PHE A 354 -18.82 7.12 11.85
C PHE A 354 -20.20 6.84 12.45
N TYR A 355 -20.34 5.88 13.36
CA TYR A 355 -21.64 5.53 13.95
C TYR A 355 -22.23 6.63 14.84
N VAL A 356 -21.38 7.46 15.48
CA VAL A 356 -21.87 8.59 16.29
C VAL A 356 -22.27 9.79 15.42
N ALA A 357 -21.57 10.04 14.31
CA ALA A 357 -21.79 11.23 13.50
C ALA A 357 -22.78 11.03 12.34
N VAL A 358 -22.90 9.82 11.80
CA VAL A 358 -23.68 9.54 10.59
C VAL A 358 -24.91 8.72 10.94
N GLY A 359 -26.06 9.04 10.33
CA GLY A 359 -27.19 8.13 10.12
C GLY A 359 -28.22 7.98 11.25
N GLY A 360 -28.02 8.57 12.42
CA GLY A 360 -29.08 8.70 13.43
C GLY A 360 -30.19 9.67 12.98
N ASN A 361 -31.42 9.44 13.45
CA ASN A 361 -32.56 10.34 13.17
C ASN A 361 -32.29 11.76 13.71
N PRO A 362 -32.56 12.83 12.93
CA PRO A 362 -32.45 14.21 13.40
C PRO A 362 -33.30 14.45 14.65
N LYS A 363 -32.73 15.11 15.66
CA LYS A 363 -33.42 15.46 16.92
C LYS A 363 -33.49 16.97 17.09
N ASP A 364 -34.39 17.42 17.95
CA ASP A 364 -34.53 18.83 18.36
C ASP A 364 -34.80 19.82 17.21
N LEU A 365 -35.44 19.34 16.14
CA LEU A 365 -35.88 20.18 15.03
C LEU A 365 -36.98 21.12 15.51
N ARG A 366 -36.85 22.43 15.24
CA ARG A 366 -37.86 23.43 15.62
C ARG A 366 -38.86 23.63 14.49
N LEU A 367 -40.12 23.35 14.74
CA LEU A 367 -41.20 23.52 13.78
C LEU A 367 -42.22 24.52 14.33
N GLY A 368 -42.48 25.59 13.59
CA GLY A 368 -43.50 26.57 13.93
C GLY A 368 -44.91 26.01 13.76
N ILE A 369 -45.82 26.36 14.66
CA ILE A 369 -47.24 26.01 14.55
C ILE A 369 -48.04 27.31 14.60
N VAL A 370 -48.76 27.58 13.51
CA VAL A 370 -49.74 28.66 13.40
C VAL A 370 -51.11 28.00 13.32
N ASN A 371 -51.95 28.23 14.34
CA ASN A 371 -53.30 27.67 14.37
C ASN A 371 -54.32 28.79 14.56
N GLU A 372 -54.86 29.30 13.46
CA GLU A 372 -55.85 30.38 13.46
C GLU A 372 -57.27 29.86 13.78
N GLU A 373 -57.47 28.54 13.82
CA GLU A 373 -58.75 27.92 14.22
C GLU A 373 -59.08 28.18 15.71
N LEU A 374 -58.06 28.45 16.52
CA LEU A 374 -58.18 28.54 17.97
C LEU A 374 -57.73 29.89 18.48
N THR A 375 -58.56 30.52 19.32
CA THR A 375 -58.19 31.73 20.06
C THR A 375 -57.12 31.48 21.12
N ASN A 376 -56.93 30.23 21.58
CA ASN A 376 -55.87 29.86 22.50
C ASN A 376 -55.44 28.41 22.31
N ILE A 377 -54.20 28.20 21.87
CA ILE A 377 -53.62 26.88 21.63
C ILE A 377 -53.58 25.99 22.88
N ARG A 378 -53.60 26.57 24.09
CA ARG A 378 -53.62 25.79 25.35
C ARG A 378 -54.84 24.89 25.48
N GLN A 379 -55.91 25.18 24.74
CA GLN A 379 -57.10 24.34 24.68
C GLN A 379 -56.81 22.95 24.08
N CYS A 380 -55.77 22.81 23.25
CA CYS A 380 -55.36 21.53 22.68
C CYS A 380 -54.71 20.57 23.70
N PHE A 381 -54.19 21.07 24.82
CA PHE A 381 -53.48 20.26 25.83
C PHE A 381 -54.37 19.88 27.03
N ASN A 382 -55.68 20.09 26.92
CA ASN A 382 -56.62 19.64 27.94
C ASN A 382 -56.90 18.14 27.75
N GLU A 383 -56.60 17.30 28.76
CA GLU A 383 -56.81 15.85 28.73
C GLU A 383 -58.28 15.45 28.50
N SER A 384 -59.23 16.37 28.71
CA SER A 384 -60.66 16.15 28.49
C SER A 384 -61.15 16.55 27.08
N LEU A 385 -60.27 16.96 26.17
CA LEU A 385 -60.67 17.40 24.83
C LEU A 385 -61.11 16.21 23.96
N ILE A 386 -62.41 16.13 23.70
CA ILE A 386 -62.99 15.19 22.74
C ILE A 386 -63.07 15.90 21.38
N THR A 387 -62.52 15.28 20.33
CA THR A 387 -62.42 15.89 19.00
C THR A 387 -63.41 15.34 17.98
N THR A 388 -64.19 14.33 18.38
CA THR A 388 -65.20 13.67 17.57
C THR A 388 -66.41 13.35 18.43
N TYR A 389 -67.60 13.81 18.03
CA TYR A 389 -68.86 13.53 18.70
C TYR A 389 -69.71 12.63 17.82
N TYR A 390 -70.37 11.64 18.41
CA TYR A 390 -71.23 10.71 17.70
C TYR A 390 -72.70 11.03 18.03
N ARG A 391 -73.49 11.40 17.03
CA ARG A 391 -74.93 11.62 17.18
C ARG A 391 -75.67 10.30 16.90
N GLU A 392 -76.87 10.13 17.48
CA GLU A 392 -77.65 8.87 17.37
C GLU A 392 -77.97 8.46 15.91
N ASP A 393 -77.93 9.40 14.96
CA ASP A 393 -78.22 9.22 13.53
C ASP A 393 -77.03 8.77 12.65
N TYR A 394 -75.97 8.20 13.24
CA TYR A 394 -74.73 7.79 12.54
C TYR A 394 -73.87 8.94 11.98
N ASP A 395 -74.14 10.17 12.41
CA ASP A 395 -73.36 11.35 12.02
C ASP A 395 -72.18 11.57 12.99
N CYS A 396 -70.98 11.77 12.44
CA CYS A 396 -69.75 12.01 13.20
C CYS A 396 -69.40 13.49 13.14
N ASP A 397 -69.70 14.25 14.18
CA ASP A 397 -69.36 15.66 14.24
C ASP A 397 -67.89 15.84 14.60
N LEU A 398 -67.18 16.65 13.82
CA LEU A 398 -65.77 16.96 14.04
C LEU A 398 -65.65 18.22 14.90
N TYR A 399 -64.73 18.20 15.87
CA TYR A 399 -64.49 19.36 16.73
C TYR A 399 -63.00 19.55 17.01
N LYS A 400 -62.45 20.72 16.68
CA LYS A 400 -61.06 21.11 16.94
C LYS A 400 -60.05 20.03 16.55
N VAL A 401 -60.20 19.50 15.34
CA VAL A 401 -59.44 18.36 14.84
C VAL A 401 -57.96 18.73 14.62
N SER A 402 -57.63 20.01 14.44
CA SER A 402 -56.24 20.51 14.43
C SER A 402 -55.47 20.14 15.70
N CYS A 403 -56.09 20.22 16.88
CA CYS A 403 -55.48 19.82 18.15
C CYS A 403 -55.07 18.34 18.17
N ARG A 404 -55.90 17.47 17.58
CA ARG A 404 -55.65 16.03 17.51
C ARG A 404 -54.41 15.70 16.67
N PHE A 405 -54.23 16.42 15.55
CA PHE A 405 -53.03 16.29 14.73
C PHE A 405 -51.78 16.73 15.50
N LEU A 406 -51.84 17.88 16.17
CA LEU A 406 -50.73 18.41 16.97
C LEU A 406 -50.33 17.50 18.13
N GLU A 407 -51.29 16.84 18.77
CA GLU A 407 -51.03 15.84 19.83
C GLU A 407 -50.20 14.66 19.30
N LYS A 408 -50.54 14.16 18.10
CA LYS A 408 -49.80 13.06 17.46
C LYS A 408 -48.41 13.49 17.02
N LEU A 409 -48.26 14.74 16.57
CA LEU A 409 -46.97 15.32 16.21
C LEU A 409 -46.03 15.44 17.43
N ASN A 410 -46.58 15.70 18.63
CA ASN A 410 -45.82 15.94 19.87
C ASN A 410 -45.03 14.72 20.36
N ARG A 411 -45.35 13.50 19.90
CA ARG A 411 -44.81 12.27 20.50
C ARG A 411 -43.38 11.88 20.08
N SER A 412 -42.74 12.50 19.07
CA SER A 412 -41.35 12.12 18.69
C SER A 412 -40.58 12.99 17.68
N VAL A 413 -41.13 14.06 17.11
CA VAL A 413 -40.61 14.60 15.83
C VAL A 413 -39.84 15.91 15.93
N ALA A 414 -40.42 16.91 16.59
CA ALA A 414 -39.94 18.28 16.56
C ALA A 414 -40.41 19.06 17.79
N ILE A 415 -39.60 20.01 18.24
CA ILE A 415 -39.98 21.02 19.24
C ILE A 415 -40.95 21.97 18.55
N GLN A 416 -42.20 21.97 19.01
CA GLN A 416 -43.25 22.82 18.46
C GLN A 416 -43.15 24.22 19.06
N GLU A 417 -42.90 25.23 18.23
CA GLU A 417 -42.91 26.64 18.61
C GLU A 417 -44.21 27.29 18.10
N TYR A 418 -45.01 27.85 18.99
CA TYR A 418 -46.33 28.39 18.62
C TYR A 418 -46.23 29.87 18.25
N TYR A 419 -46.93 30.25 17.19
CA TYR A 419 -47.00 31.59 16.65
C TYR A 419 -48.46 32.04 16.51
N ASP A 420 -48.72 33.31 16.80
CA ASP A 420 -50.07 33.88 16.74
C ASP A 420 -50.50 34.23 15.30
N THR A 421 -49.55 34.57 14.42
CA THR A 421 -49.84 34.97 13.03
C THR A 421 -48.93 34.27 12.02
N TYR A 422 -49.45 34.08 10.81
CA TYR A 422 -48.69 33.59 9.66
C TYR A 422 -47.40 34.40 9.42
N GLU A 423 -47.48 35.73 9.46
CA GLU A 423 -46.35 36.61 9.14
C GLU A 423 -45.21 36.50 10.15
N ASP A 424 -45.52 36.29 11.42
CA ASP A 424 -44.49 36.11 12.45
C ASP A 424 -43.72 34.81 12.25
N ALA A 425 -44.43 33.71 11.97
CA ALA A 425 -43.84 32.41 11.67
C ALA A 425 -43.05 32.44 10.36
N TYR A 426 -43.59 33.05 9.31
CA TYR A 426 -42.91 33.20 8.02
C TYR A 426 -41.61 34.00 8.15
N ARG A 427 -41.62 35.09 8.91
CA ARG A 427 -40.44 35.90 9.17
C ARG A 427 -39.36 35.14 9.95
N ASP A 428 -39.75 34.34 10.94
CA ASP A 428 -38.81 33.56 11.74
C ASP A 428 -38.28 32.33 10.97
N ALA A 429 -39.09 31.70 10.12
CA ALA A 429 -38.65 30.68 9.16
C ALA A 429 -37.65 31.27 8.16
N ARG A 430 -37.95 32.44 7.58
CA ARG A 430 -37.03 33.15 6.66
C ARG A 430 -35.72 33.58 7.32
N LYS A 431 -35.72 33.81 8.62
CA LYS A 431 -34.51 34.10 9.42
C LYS A 431 -33.75 32.83 9.86
N GLY A 432 -34.27 31.63 9.54
CA GLY A 432 -33.67 30.36 9.92
C GLY A 432 -33.77 30.04 11.42
N LYS A 433 -34.70 30.67 12.16
CA LYS A 433 -34.92 30.35 13.58
C LYS A 433 -35.71 29.05 13.77
N ILE A 434 -36.63 28.79 12.85
CA ILE A 434 -37.40 27.56 12.73
C ILE A 434 -37.18 26.98 11.34
N LEU A 435 -37.22 25.65 11.23
CA LEU A 435 -37.03 24.94 9.95
C LEU A 435 -38.17 25.24 8.96
N GLY A 436 -39.34 25.52 9.50
CA GLY A 436 -40.57 25.70 8.77
C GLY A 436 -41.73 25.80 9.74
N PHE A 437 -42.94 25.92 9.20
CA PHE A 437 -44.15 25.97 10.03
C PHE A 437 -45.34 25.30 9.37
N ILE A 438 -46.25 24.83 10.22
CA ILE A 438 -47.56 24.30 9.85
C ILE A 438 -48.60 25.38 10.11
N HIS A 439 -49.53 25.55 9.18
CA HIS A 439 -50.57 26.56 9.21
C HIS A 439 -51.96 25.93 9.08
N PHE A 440 -52.80 26.13 10.10
CA PHE A 440 -54.23 25.80 10.10
C PHE A 440 -55.05 27.08 9.99
N SER A 441 -56.03 27.10 9.08
CA SER A 441 -56.91 28.25 8.83
C SER A 441 -58.05 28.35 9.85
N GLU A 442 -58.65 29.54 9.98
CA GLU A 442 -59.69 29.86 10.99
C GLU A 442 -60.86 28.87 11.05
N ASN A 443 -61.35 28.38 9.90
CA ASN A 443 -62.46 27.43 9.82
C ASN A 443 -62.01 26.02 9.39
N PHE A 444 -60.83 25.58 9.82
CA PHE A 444 -60.24 24.29 9.38
C PHE A 444 -61.15 23.09 9.65
N THR A 445 -61.62 22.87 10.89
CA THR A 445 -62.44 21.70 11.23
C THR A 445 -63.81 21.74 10.56
N GLU A 446 -64.46 22.91 10.52
CA GLU A 446 -65.77 23.08 9.87
C GLU A 446 -65.68 22.82 8.36
N SER A 447 -64.65 23.37 7.70
CA SER A 447 -64.41 23.14 6.27
C SER A 447 -64.06 21.68 5.98
N LEU A 448 -63.32 21.01 6.87
CA LEU A 448 -63.01 19.59 6.74
C LEU A 448 -64.27 18.71 6.87
N GLN A 449 -65.21 19.10 7.74
CA GLN A 449 -66.50 18.43 7.87
C GLN A 449 -67.39 18.70 6.64
N ASP A 450 -67.47 19.93 6.16
CA ASP A 450 -68.22 20.30 4.94
C ASP A 450 -67.70 19.57 3.70
N VAL A 451 -66.37 19.50 3.52
CA VAL A 451 -65.75 18.75 2.42
C VAL A 451 -66.07 17.25 2.50
N ARG A 452 -66.20 16.68 3.70
CA ARG A 452 -66.59 15.27 3.89
C ARG A 452 -68.07 15.04 3.58
N ASP A 453 -68.95 15.91 4.05
CA ASP A 453 -70.39 15.73 3.98
C ASP A 453 -70.95 16.14 2.60
N ASN A 454 -70.38 17.18 1.99
CA ASN A 454 -70.79 17.78 0.72
C ASN A 454 -69.72 17.70 -0.37
N VAL A 455 -69.04 16.56 -0.53
CA VAL A 455 -67.91 16.36 -1.48
C VAL A 455 -68.17 16.90 -2.90
N ARG A 456 -69.42 16.87 -3.38
CA ARG A 456 -69.79 17.30 -4.74
C ARG A 456 -70.16 18.79 -4.86
N ASP A 457 -70.59 19.39 -3.76
CA ASP A 457 -71.21 20.72 -3.74
C ASP A 457 -70.41 21.74 -2.89
N ALA A 458 -69.32 21.30 -2.25
CA ALA A 458 -68.42 22.16 -1.50
C ALA A 458 -67.72 23.18 -2.42
N ASP A 459 -67.60 24.42 -1.93
CA ASP A 459 -66.92 25.51 -2.64
C ASP A 459 -65.39 25.29 -2.66
N ASP A 460 -64.72 25.82 -3.69
CA ASP A 460 -63.25 25.76 -3.83
C ASP A 460 -62.55 26.37 -2.59
N GLY A 461 -63.19 27.34 -1.93
CA GLY A 461 -62.75 27.92 -0.66
C GLY A 461 -62.75 26.93 0.51
N SER A 462 -63.73 26.03 0.60
CA SER A 462 -63.82 25.00 1.65
C SER A 462 -62.67 24.00 1.51
N PHE A 463 -62.34 23.59 0.29
CA PHE A 463 -61.18 22.71 0.02
C PHE A 463 -59.87 23.35 0.50
N HIS A 464 -59.59 24.59 0.12
CA HIS A 464 -58.37 25.30 0.51
C HIS A 464 -58.25 25.60 2.01
N THR A 465 -59.38 25.71 2.72
CA THR A 465 -59.42 25.97 4.17
C THR A 465 -59.26 24.68 4.98
N SER A 466 -59.65 23.54 4.41
CA SER A 466 -59.49 22.20 5.00
C SER A 466 -58.09 21.58 4.83
N GLU A 467 -57.18 22.25 4.11
CA GLU A 467 -55.81 21.79 3.89
C GLU A 467 -54.87 22.16 5.06
N ILE A 468 -54.06 21.21 5.50
CA ILE A 468 -52.93 21.48 6.41
C ILE A 468 -51.77 22.02 5.57
N LYS A 469 -51.50 23.32 5.64
CA LYS A 469 -50.45 23.97 4.85
C LYS A 469 -49.12 23.89 5.58
N VAL A 470 -48.11 23.31 4.94
CA VAL A 470 -46.76 23.16 5.51
C VAL A 470 -45.77 23.95 4.68
N TYR A 471 -45.06 24.86 5.32
CA TYR A 471 -44.02 25.69 4.71
C TYR A 471 -42.68 25.29 5.29
N LEU A 472 -41.84 24.61 4.50
CA LEU A 472 -40.50 24.15 4.92
C LEU A 472 -39.42 24.91 4.16
N ASP A 473 -38.34 25.26 4.85
CA ASP A 473 -37.08 25.59 4.20
C ASP A 473 -36.51 24.31 3.56
N LYS A 474 -36.29 24.36 2.24
CA LYS A 474 -35.74 23.25 1.45
C LYS A 474 -34.23 23.36 1.21
N SER A 475 -33.56 24.31 1.88
CA SER A 475 -32.10 24.51 1.74
C SER A 475 -31.30 23.33 2.31
N ASP A 476 -31.81 22.66 3.35
CA ASP A 476 -31.25 21.39 3.85
C ASP A 476 -32.11 20.20 3.40
N GLN A 477 -31.70 19.58 2.30
CA GLN A 477 -32.45 18.49 1.69
C GLN A 477 -32.69 17.28 2.63
N GLN A 478 -31.73 16.96 3.51
CA GLN A 478 -31.82 15.76 4.36
C GLN A 478 -32.83 15.97 5.49
N ILE A 479 -32.76 17.13 6.14
CA ILE A 479 -33.70 17.49 7.20
C ILE A 479 -35.11 17.66 6.63
N THR A 480 -35.25 18.33 5.48
CA THR A 480 -36.55 18.51 4.82
C THR A 480 -37.19 17.18 4.45
N PHE A 481 -36.45 16.25 3.83
CA PHE A 481 -36.99 14.94 3.43
C PHE A 481 -37.45 14.12 4.64
N PHE A 482 -36.68 14.18 5.74
CA PHE A 482 -37.05 13.53 6.99
C PHE A 482 -38.37 14.09 7.55
N ILE A 483 -38.51 15.42 7.62
CA ILE A 483 -39.73 16.07 8.12
C ILE A 483 -40.93 15.80 7.20
N GLU A 484 -40.78 15.87 5.87
CA GLU A 484 -41.85 15.55 4.93
C GLU A 484 -42.34 14.10 5.11
N LYS A 485 -41.43 13.12 5.15
CA LYS A 485 -41.77 11.71 5.40
C LYS A 485 -42.51 11.55 6.73
N LYS A 486 -42.01 12.20 7.79
CA LYS A 486 -42.57 12.08 9.13
C LYS A 486 -43.94 12.76 9.26
N LEU A 487 -44.15 13.93 8.67
CA LEU A 487 -45.44 14.62 8.63
C LEU A 487 -46.50 13.80 7.90
N LEU A 488 -46.14 13.17 6.77
CA LEU A 488 -47.04 12.27 6.05
C LEU A 488 -47.41 11.03 6.88
N GLN A 489 -46.45 10.45 7.59
CA GLN A 489 -46.70 9.34 8.52
C GLN A 489 -47.63 9.77 9.67
N THR A 490 -47.37 10.92 10.29
CA THR A 490 -48.23 11.48 11.35
C THR A 490 -49.63 11.77 10.86
N TYR A 491 -49.77 12.31 9.64
CA TYR A 491 -51.08 12.53 9.01
C TYR A 491 -51.85 11.23 8.80
N ARG A 492 -51.19 10.16 8.34
CA ARG A 492 -51.80 8.85 8.18
C ARG A 492 -52.32 8.31 9.52
N GLU A 493 -51.50 8.34 10.57
CA GLU A 493 -51.91 7.90 11.90
C GLU A 493 -53.07 8.76 12.43
N PHE A 494 -53.03 10.07 12.20
CA PHE A 494 -54.11 11.01 12.52
C PHE A 494 -55.41 10.61 11.83
N ALA A 495 -55.40 10.43 10.51
CA ALA A 495 -56.58 10.10 9.71
C ALA A 495 -57.15 8.73 10.09
N GLU A 496 -56.33 7.70 10.28
CA GLU A 496 -56.79 6.36 10.69
C GLU A 496 -57.51 6.39 12.04
N SER A 497 -57.04 7.25 12.94
CA SER A 497 -57.63 7.43 14.26
C SER A 497 -58.95 8.18 14.21
N LEU A 498 -59.05 9.21 13.36
CA LEU A 498 -60.31 9.92 13.12
C LEU A 498 -61.36 8.99 12.52
N MET A 499 -60.99 8.18 11.51
CA MET A 499 -61.90 7.19 10.93
C MET A 499 -62.38 6.16 11.96
N THR A 500 -61.47 5.68 12.82
CA THR A 500 -61.80 4.71 13.87
C THR A 500 -62.85 5.26 14.84
N ASP A 501 -62.68 6.50 15.30
CA ASP A 501 -63.61 7.12 16.25
C ASP A 501 -64.97 7.41 15.63
N CYS A 502 -65.00 7.76 14.34
CA CYS A 502 -66.23 7.87 13.56
C CYS A 502 -66.84 6.51 13.16
N ARG A 503 -66.30 5.38 13.65
CA ARG A 503 -66.72 4.01 13.28
C ARG A 503 -66.67 3.72 11.77
N LEU A 504 -65.83 4.44 11.06
CA LEU A 504 -65.54 4.24 9.65
C LEU A 504 -64.37 3.25 9.47
N PRO A 505 -64.34 2.48 8.38
CA PRO A 505 -63.21 1.62 8.07
C PRO A 505 -61.91 2.44 7.96
N LYS A 506 -60.85 2.02 8.68
CA LYS A 506 -59.54 2.70 8.67
C LYS A 506 -58.93 2.81 7.26
N GLN A 507 -59.34 1.93 6.35
CA GLN A 507 -58.91 1.93 4.95
C GLN A 507 -59.25 3.23 4.23
N LEU A 508 -60.29 3.96 4.66
CA LEU A 508 -60.67 5.25 4.08
C LEU A 508 -59.68 6.37 4.41
N ALA A 509 -58.86 6.21 5.46
CA ALA A 509 -57.82 7.18 5.81
C ALA A 509 -56.54 7.02 4.99
N ASN A 510 -56.37 5.89 4.32
CA ASN A 510 -55.15 5.56 3.61
C ASN A 510 -55.24 6.01 2.16
N ILE A 511 -54.18 6.64 1.66
CA ILE A 511 -53.93 6.74 0.21
C ILE A 511 -54.01 5.31 -0.35
N PRO A 512 -54.60 5.05 -1.53
CA PRO A 512 -54.77 3.71 -2.10
C PRO A 512 -53.45 3.08 -2.58
N ILE A 513 -52.41 3.16 -1.75
CA ILE A 513 -51.07 2.62 -1.88
C ILE A 513 -50.71 2.05 -0.51
N THR A 514 -50.71 0.73 -0.39
CA THR A 514 -50.34 0.05 0.85
C THR A 514 -48.93 -0.51 0.72
N PHE A 515 -48.02 -0.05 1.58
CA PHE A 515 -46.72 -0.67 1.73
C PHE A 515 -46.85 -1.83 2.71
N GLU A 516 -46.79 -3.05 2.17
CA GLU A 516 -46.75 -4.29 2.97
C GLU A 516 -45.42 -4.41 3.72
N THR A 517 -45.35 -5.36 4.67
CA THR A 517 -44.10 -5.60 5.41
C THR A 517 -42.93 -5.81 4.45
N PRO A 518 -41.80 -5.12 4.66
CA PRO A 518 -40.69 -5.15 3.73
C PRO A 518 -40.16 -6.56 3.56
N VAL A 519 -39.75 -6.90 2.34
CA VAL A 519 -39.17 -8.22 2.03
C VAL A 519 -37.85 -8.42 2.78
N TYR A 520 -37.07 -7.35 2.92
CA TYR A 520 -35.84 -7.30 3.70
C TYR A 520 -35.79 -5.99 4.48
N GLY A 521 -35.28 -6.05 5.70
CA GLY A 521 -35.12 -4.90 6.57
C GLY A 521 -36.35 -4.54 7.39
N THR A 522 -36.32 -3.36 8.00
CA THR A 522 -37.41 -2.81 8.81
C THR A 522 -37.83 -1.43 8.32
N PHE A 523 -39.03 -0.98 8.67
CA PHE A 523 -39.55 0.34 8.22
C PHE A 523 -38.76 1.53 8.78
N ASP A 524 -38.06 1.32 9.89
CA ASP A 524 -37.26 2.32 10.61
C ASP A 524 -35.75 2.04 10.51
N GLU A 525 -35.30 1.39 9.43
CA GLU A 525 -33.86 1.21 9.19
C GLU A 525 -33.11 2.53 9.13
N GLU A 526 -32.00 2.60 9.85
CA GLU A 526 -31.13 3.77 9.86
C GLU A 526 -30.21 3.77 8.63
N PHE A 527 -29.84 4.98 8.19
CA PHE A 527 -28.93 5.12 7.05
C PHE A 527 -27.51 4.59 7.34
N THR A 528 -27.16 4.48 8.63
CA THR A 528 -25.93 3.84 9.13
C THR A 528 -25.80 2.41 8.63
N ASP A 529 -26.85 1.60 8.72
CA ASP A 529 -26.84 0.18 8.36
C ASP A 529 -26.56 -0.05 6.88
N PHE A 530 -27.00 0.91 6.04
CA PHE A 530 -26.70 0.90 4.61
C PHE A 530 -25.22 1.22 4.32
N MET A 531 -24.66 2.23 5.00
CA MET A 531 -23.32 2.75 4.72
C MET A 531 -22.19 1.95 5.38
N ALA A 532 -22.41 1.44 6.59
CA ALA A 532 -21.39 0.82 7.43
C ALA A 532 -20.55 -0.26 6.72
N PRO A 533 -21.14 -1.21 5.95
CA PRO A 533 -20.37 -2.27 5.29
C PRO A 533 -19.36 -1.72 4.30
N GLY A 534 -19.75 -0.68 3.56
CA GLY A 534 -18.88 -0.02 2.60
C GLY A 534 -17.75 0.75 3.28
N VAL A 535 -18.06 1.50 4.34
CA VAL A 535 -17.06 2.28 5.09
C VAL A 535 -15.98 1.35 5.66
N VAL A 536 -16.40 0.26 6.30
CA VAL A 536 -15.49 -0.77 6.82
C VAL A 536 -14.59 -1.35 5.73
N MET A 537 -15.15 -1.68 4.56
CA MET A 537 -14.38 -2.20 3.43
C MET A 537 -13.32 -1.20 2.94
N THR A 538 -13.71 0.07 2.76
CA THR A 538 -12.77 1.12 2.34
C THR A 538 -11.65 1.34 3.35
N MET A 539 -11.96 1.26 4.66
CA MET A 539 -10.99 1.42 5.74
C MET A 539 -9.94 0.31 5.74
N ILE A 540 -10.35 -0.96 5.65
CA ILE A 540 -9.43 -2.11 5.63
C ILE A 540 -8.49 -2.03 4.42
N PHE A 541 -9.04 -1.72 3.23
CA PHE A 541 -8.23 -1.58 2.02
C PHE A 541 -7.17 -0.48 2.15
N PHE A 542 -7.58 0.70 2.65
CA PHE A 542 -6.70 1.86 2.79
C PHE A 542 -5.59 1.63 3.81
N LEU A 543 -5.94 1.07 4.98
CA LEU A 543 -4.98 0.80 6.05
C LEU A 543 -3.94 -0.24 5.60
N ALA A 544 -4.38 -1.33 4.96
CA ALA A 544 -3.50 -2.34 4.39
C ALA A 544 -2.54 -1.75 3.32
N THR A 545 -3.05 -0.82 2.50
CA THR A 545 -2.26 -0.12 1.47
C THR A 545 -1.15 0.73 2.09
N LEU A 546 -1.49 1.61 3.06
CA LEU A 546 -0.56 2.54 3.68
C LEU A 546 0.59 1.84 4.43
N ILE A 547 0.24 0.82 5.22
CA ILE A 547 1.22 0.08 6.03
C ILE A 547 2.20 -0.65 5.13
N THR A 548 1.67 -1.37 4.13
CA THR A 548 2.50 -2.13 3.19
C THR A 548 3.43 -1.19 2.43
N ALA A 549 2.91 -0.09 1.87
CA ALA A 549 3.73 0.89 1.17
C ALA A 549 4.85 1.46 2.05
N THR A 550 4.53 1.81 3.30
CA THR A 550 5.51 2.39 4.25
C THR A 550 6.63 1.41 4.56
N ILE A 551 6.30 0.17 4.95
CA ILE A 551 7.30 -0.85 5.33
C ILE A 551 8.25 -1.15 4.17
N PHE A 552 7.74 -1.33 2.95
CA PHE A 552 8.58 -1.61 1.78
C PHE A 552 9.50 -0.45 1.41
N ILE A 553 9.03 0.79 1.57
CA ILE A 553 9.85 1.99 1.32
C ILE A 553 10.94 2.09 2.39
N THR A 554 10.61 1.87 3.67
CA THR A 554 11.60 1.84 4.76
C THR A 554 12.68 0.80 4.51
N ASP A 555 12.31 -0.44 4.18
CA ASP A 555 13.26 -1.53 3.90
C ASP A 555 14.20 -1.22 2.72
N ARG A 556 13.74 -0.41 1.75
CA ARG A 556 14.55 0.04 0.62
C ARG A 556 15.46 1.20 1.00
N LEU A 557 14.95 2.21 1.71
CA LEU A 557 15.71 3.38 2.12
C LEU A 557 16.83 3.02 3.09
N GLU A 558 16.59 2.06 3.99
CA GLU A 558 17.62 1.57 4.90
C GLU A 558 18.65 0.66 4.20
N GLY A 559 18.40 0.20 2.97
CA GLY A 559 19.28 -0.73 2.24
C GLY A 559 19.20 -2.19 2.71
N VAL A 560 18.32 -2.49 3.67
CA VAL A 560 18.13 -3.84 4.23
C VAL A 560 17.63 -4.81 3.17
N TRP A 561 16.75 -4.37 2.27
CA TRP A 561 16.23 -5.18 1.16
C TRP A 561 17.36 -5.77 0.30
N ASP A 562 18.30 -4.92 -0.12
CA ASP A 562 19.40 -5.30 -0.99
C ASP A 562 20.35 -6.26 -0.30
N ARG A 563 20.69 -5.98 0.95
CA ARG A 563 21.57 -6.81 1.76
C ARG A 563 20.99 -8.20 2.01
N THR A 564 19.69 -8.30 2.29
CA THR A 564 19.03 -9.58 2.50
C THR A 564 19.01 -10.42 1.21
N ILE A 565 18.90 -9.79 0.04
CA ILE A 565 19.01 -10.51 -1.24
C ILE A 565 20.44 -11.00 -1.47
N VAL A 566 21.47 -10.21 -1.15
CA VAL A 566 22.89 -10.65 -1.24
C VAL A 566 23.16 -11.88 -0.37
N ALA A 567 22.48 -12.00 0.77
CA ALA A 567 22.57 -13.17 1.64
C ALA A 567 21.96 -14.45 1.03
N GLY A 568 21.34 -14.37 -0.16
CA GLY A 568 20.76 -15.49 -0.88
C GLY A 568 19.28 -15.73 -0.60
N ILE A 569 18.57 -14.73 -0.08
CA ILE A 569 17.11 -14.75 0.03
C ILE A 569 16.51 -14.20 -1.27
N THR A 570 15.48 -14.88 -1.76
CA THR A 570 14.79 -14.43 -2.98
C THR A 570 13.83 -13.29 -2.68
N ALA A 571 13.57 -12.43 -3.65
CA ALA A 571 12.54 -11.38 -3.52
C ALA A 571 11.16 -11.99 -3.18
N LEU A 572 10.86 -13.18 -3.71
CA LEU A 572 9.60 -13.87 -3.45
C LEU A 572 9.47 -14.30 -1.97
N GLU A 573 10.55 -14.78 -1.35
CA GLU A 573 10.56 -15.11 0.08
C GLU A 573 10.28 -13.90 0.97
N LEU A 574 10.86 -12.75 0.63
CA LEU A 574 10.63 -11.48 1.33
C LEU A 574 9.16 -11.04 1.21
N LEU A 575 8.61 -11.08 -0.01
CA LEU A 575 7.20 -10.76 -0.27
C LEU A 575 6.26 -11.71 0.50
N LEU A 576 6.53 -13.02 0.48
CA LEU A 576 5.72 -14.01 1.21
C LEU A 576 5.76 -13.79 2.72
N ALA A 577 6.95 -13.54 3.29
CA ALA A 577 7.08 -13.27 4.72
C ALA A 577 6.27 -12.02 5.13
N HIS A 578 6.31 -10.98 4.29
CA HIS A 578 5.52 -9.77 4.52
C HIS A 578 4.01 -10.04 4.45
N ILE A 579 3.55 -10.72 3.40
CA ILE A 579 2.14 -11.10 3.22
C ILE A 579 1.63 -11.89 4.42
N ILE A 580 2.40 -12.86 4.92
CA ILE A 580 1.99 -13.67 6.08
C ILE A 580 1.84 -12.80 7.33
N THR A 581 2.81 -11.92 7.60
CA THR A 581 2.72 -11.02 8.76
C THR A 581 1.56 -10.04 8.67
N GLN A 582 1.31 -9.47 7.50
CA GLN A 582 0.22 -8.51 7.29
C GLN A 582 -1.16 -9.18 7.31
N THR A 583 -1.30 -10.38 6.75
CA THR A 583 -2.55 -11.16 6.84
C THR A 583 -2.91 -11.44 8.30
N SER A 584 -1.91 -11.70 9.16
CA SER A 584 -2.14 -11.90 10.60
C SER A 584 -2.67 -10.64 11.29
N ILE A 585 -2.15 -9.48 10.92
CA ILE A 585 -2.61 -8.17 11.42
C ILE A 585 -4.03 -7.89 10.96
N MET A 586 -4.30 -8.09 9.67
CA MET A 586 -5.62 -7.85 9.12
C MET A 586 -6.70 -8.74 9.75
N LEU A 587 -6.37 -9.99 10.09
CA LEU A 587 -7.29 -10.86 10.83
C LEU A 587 -7.69 -10.22 12.17
N LEU A 588 -6.72 -9.69 12.93
CA LEU A 588 -6.99 -9.01 14.20
C LEU A 588 -7.87 -7.77 13.99
N GLN A 589 -7.61 -6.98 12.95
CA GLN A 589 -8.43 -5.80 12.62
C GLN A 589 -9.85 -6.17 12.18
N CYS A 590 -10.02 -7.26 11.41
CA CYS A 590 -11.35 -7.73 11.03
C CYS A 590 -12.16 -8.16 12.26
N ILE A 591 -11.51 -8.86 13.20
CA ILE A 591 -12.13 -9.27 14.47
C ILE A 591 -12.51 -8.02 15.29
N GLU A 592 -11.60 -7.07 15.42
CA GLU A 592 -11.82 -5.80 16.11
C GLU A 592 -13.04 -5.05 15.55
N ILE A 593 -13.11 -4.86 14.23
CA ILE A 593 -14.21 -4.14 13.59
C ILE A 593 -15.56 -4.86 13.80
N ILE A 594 -15.59 -6.19 13.68
CA ILE A 594 -16.82 -6.97 13.88
C ILE A 594 -17.26 -6.86 15.34
N LEU A 595 -16.34 -7.02 16.30
CA LEU A 595 -16.66 -6.90 17.72
C LEU A 595 -17.20 -5.50 18.04
N LEU A 596 -16.59 -4.44 17.53
CA LEU A 596 -17.07 -3.07 17.73
C LEU A 596 -18.47 -2.88 17.12
N ALA A 597 -18.70 -3.34 15.89
CA ALA A 597 -20.00 -3.21 15.23
C ALA A 597 -21.11 -3.95 15.98
N THR A 598 -20.87 -5.18 16.46
CA THR A 598 -21.90 -5.98 17.14
C THR A 598 -22.10 -5.56 18.60
N PHE A 599 -21.03 -5.25 19.35
CA PHE A 599 -21.15 -4.98 20.79
C PHE A 599 -21.46 -3.53 21.13
N LEU A 600 -20.97 -2.55 20.36
CA LEU A 600 -21.19 -1.13 20.66
C LEU A 600 -22.42 -0.56 19.97
N PHE A 601 -22.77 -1.04 18.78
CA PHE A 601 -23.79 -0.43 17.93
C PHE A 601 -24.95 -1.37 17.57
N ASP A 602 -25.00 -2.58 18.14
CA ASP A 602 -26.03 -3.60 17.91
C ASP A 602 -26.33 -3.85 16.43
N ALA A 603 -25.29 -3.76 15.59
CA ALA A 603 -25.42 -3.94 14.15
C ALA A 603 -25.93 -5.34 13.84
N GLN A 604 -27.13 -5.43 13.26
CA GLN A 604 -27.74 -6.71 12.95
C GLN A 604 -26.94 -7.43 11.85
N ASN A 605 -26.50 -8.66 12.14
CA ASN A 605 -25.94 -9.54 11.14
C ASN A 605 -26.84 -10.77 10.93
N GLN A 606 -27.59 -10.77 9.83
CA GLN A 606 -28.46 -11.89 9.47
C GLN A 606 -27.72 -13.02 8.73
N GLY A 607 -26.47 -12.78 8.33
CA GLY A 607 -25.66 -13.70 7.52
C GLY A 607 -24.54 -14.39 8.30
N SER A 608 -23.64 -15.05 7.56
CA SER A 608 -22.47 -15.69 8.16
C SER A 608 -21.32 -14.70 8.37
N ASN A 609 -20.83 -14.61 9.61
CA ASN A 609 -19.60 -13.87 9.93
C ASN A 609 -18.40 -14.35 9.09
N ILE A 610 -18.34 -15.64 8.76
CA ILE A 610 -17.22 -16.24 8.02
C ILE A 610 -17.18 -15.70 6.59
N THR A 611 -18.32 -15.53 5.94
CA THR A 611 -18.38 -14.95 4.59
C THR A 611 -17.91 -13.50 4.61
N VAL A 612 -18.38 -12.70 5.58
CA VAL A 612 -17.95 -11.30 5.71
C VAL A 612 -16.45 -11.21 5.95
N VAL A 613 -15.91 -11.93 6.94
CA VAL A 613 -14.47 -11.97 7.24
C VAL A 613 -13.66 -12.42 6.02
N GLY A 614 -14.10 -13.46 5.31
CA GLY A 614 -13.40 -13.95 4.12
C GLY A 614 -13.31 -12.91 3.01
N LEU A 615 -14.37 -12.12 2.80
CA LEU A 615 -14.35 -11.06 1.79
C LEU A 615 -13.51 -9.85 2.23
N LEU A 616 -13.58 -9.46 3.51
CA LEU A 616 -12.74 -8.40 4.09
C LEU A 616 -11.24 -8.75 3.98
N MET A 617 -10.89 -10.01 4.25
CA MET A 617 -9.52 -10.52 4.12
C MET A 617 -9.01 -10.45 2.68
N LEU A 618 -9.82 -10.87 1.71
CA LEU A 618 -9.45 -10.77 0.30
C LEU A 618 -9.28 -9.32 -0.12
N LEU A 619 -10.15 -8.42 0.34
CA LEU A 619 -10.06 -7.01 0.03
C LEU A 619 -8.79 -6.39 0.59
N GLY A 620 -8.45 -6.61 1.86
CA GLY A 620 -7.21 -6.05 2.37
C GLY A 620 -5.97 -6.74 1.77
N PHE A 621 -6.05 -8.00 1.31
CA PHE A 621 -5.00 -8.59 0.48
C PHE A 621 -4.81 -7.84 -0.85
N ALA A 622 -5.91 -7.43 -1.50
CA ALA A 622 -5.83 -6.53 -2.64
C ALA A 622 -5.21 -5.17 -2.26
N GLY A 623 -5.54 -4.62 -1.08
CA GLY A 623 -4.94 -3.40 -0.53
C GLY A 623 -3.43 -3.53 -0.31
N MET A 624 -2.95 -4.65 0.22
CA MET A 624 -1.52 -4.93 0.36
C MET A 624 -0.81 -4.95 -0.99
N LEU A 625 -1.38 -5.62 -2.00
CA LEU A 625 -0.80 -5.65 -3.35
C LEU A 625 -0.78 -4.26 -3.99
N TYR A 626 -1.82 -3.45 -3.74
CA TYR A 626 -1.86 -2.06 -4.18
C TYR A 626 -0.79 -1.21 -3.47
N GLY A 627 -0.57 -1.40 -2.17
CA GLY A 627 0.52 -0.76 -1.42
C GLY A 627 1.91 -1.15 -1.95
N LEU A 628 2.10 -2.43 -2.30
CA LEU A 628 3.32 -2.90 -2.97
C LEU A 628 3.50 -2.21 -4.32
N LEU A 629 2.45 -2.08 -5.12
CA LEU A 629 2.50 -1.36 -6.39
C LEU A 629 2.94 0.10 -6.21
N ILE A 630 2.36 0.81 -5.24
CA ILE A 630 2.75 2.18 -4.88
C ILE A 630 4.23 2.24 -4.51
N SER A 631 4.73 1.30 -3.69
CA SER A 631 6.14 1.25 -3.28
C SER A 631 7.13 1.00 -4.44
N ILE A 632 6.68 0.46 -5.57
CA ILE A 632 7.51 0.28 -6.77
C ILE A 632 7.73 1.64 -7.45
N PHE A 633 6.70 2.46 -7.55
CA PHE A 633 6.74 3.76 -8.22
C PHE A 633 7.22 4.91 -7.31
N CYS A 634 7.14 4.74 -5.98
CA CYS A 634 7.64 5.71 -5.02
C CYS A 634 9.07 5.43 -4.61
N ASP A 635 9.83 6.49 -4.45
CA ASP A 635 11.15 6.44 -3.81
C ASP A 635 11.14 7.09 -2.41
N ALA A 636 10.10 7.85 -2.05
CA ALA A 636 9.97 8.50 -0.75
C ALA A 636 8.60 8.26 -0.09
N HIS A 637 8.56 8.31 1.25
CA HIS A 637 7.33 8.14 2.04
C HIS A 637 6.25 9.18 1.70
N SER A 638 6.64 10.46 1.51
CA SER A 638 5.70 11.54 1.19
C SER A 638 4.96 11.30 -0.13
N THR A 639 5.70 10.90 -1.18
CA THR A 639 5.12 10.58 -2.49
C THR A 639 4.16 9.41 -2.45
N ALA A 640 4.46 8.39 -1.62
CA ALA A 640 3.58 7.23 -1.44
C ALA A 640 2.28 7.61 -0.73
N ASN A 641 2.37 8.42 0.32
CA ASN A 641 1.19 8.90 1.05
C ASN A 641 0.29 9.77 0.15
N PHE A 642 0.87 10.64 -0.68
CA PHE A 642 0.08 11.42 -1.63
C PHE A 642 -0.62 10.55 -2.68
N MET A 643 0.04 9.51 -3.19
CA MET A 643 -0.61 8.60 -4.15
C MET A 643 -1.68 7.73 -3.49
N ALA A 644 -1.42 7.20 -2.29
CA ALA A 644 -2.41 6.42 -1.53
C ALA A 644 -3.66 7.27 -1.25
N THR A 645 -3.50 8.42 -0.61
CA THR A 645 -4.59 9.33 -0.26
C THR A 645 -5.29 9.89 -1.49
N GLY A 646 -4.53 10.28 -2.53
CA GLY A 646 -5.08 10.80 -3.79
C GLY A 646 -5.91 9.77 -4.56
N SER A 647 -5.57 8.48 -4.46
CA SER A 647 -6.39 7.41 -5.03
C SER A 647 -7.61 7.07 -4.18
N PHE A 648 -7.54 7.24 -2.85
CA PHE A 648 -8.57 6.80 -1.90
C PHE A 648 -9.82 7.70 -1.86
N TYR A 649 -9.65 9.03 -1.91
CA TYR A 649 -10.81 9.94 -1.84
C TYR A 649 -11.80 9.79 -3.01
N PRO A 650 -11.36 9.79 -4.30
CA PRO A 650 -12.27 9.57 -5.42
C PRO A 650 -12.93 8.19 -5.37
N MET A 651 -12.18 7.21 -4.88
CA MET A 651 -12.65 5.84 -4.69
C MET A 651 -13.89 5.82 -3.77
N ILE A 652 -13.84 6.39 -2.57
CA ILE A 652 -14.98 6.44 -1.63
C ILE A 652 -16.20 7.13 -2.25
N ILE A 653 -16.00 8.27 -2.93
CA ILE A 653 -17.11 9.04 -3.50
C ILE A 653 -17.86 8.25 -4.58
N LEU A 654 -17.14 7.48 -5.39
CA LEU A 654 -17.69 6.83 -6.57
C LEU A 654 -18.26 5.43 -6.32
N CYS A 655 -18.00 4.81 -5.17
CA CYS A 655 -18.34 3.39 -4.96
C CYS A 655 -19.76 3.07 -4.49
N GLY A 656 -20.67 4.05 -4.51
CA GLY A 656 -22.07 3.78 -4.19
C GLY A 656 -22.42 3.81 -2.69
N ILE A 657 -21.48 4.20 -1.82
CA ILE A 657 -21.71 4.27 -0.36
C ILE A 657 -22.38 5.58 0.03
N LEU A 658 -21.82 6.72 -0.42
CA LEU A 658 -22.34 8.06 -0.12
C LEU A 658 -23.56 8.42 -0.98
N TRP A 659 -23.56 7.98 -2.23
CA TRP A 659 -24.63 8.23 -3.19
C TRP A 659 -24.91 6.95 -3.98
N PRO A 660 -26.17 6.55 -4.19
CA PRO A 660 -26.50 5.34 -4.94
C PRO A 660 -25.94 5.41 -6.37
N LEU A 661 -25.51 4.25 -6.89
CA LEU A 661 -24.92 4.14 -8.22
C LEU A 661 -25.92 4.56 -9.32
N GLU A 662 -27.20 4.24 -9.11
CA GLU A 662 -28.31 4.56 -9.98
C GLU A 662 -28.48 6.07 -10.17
N GLY A 663 -28.07 6.88 -9.19
CA GLY A 663 -28.10 8.33 -9.27
C GLY A 663 -26.92 8.95 -10.01
N MET A 664 -25.93 8.16 -10.44
CA MET A 664 -24.77 8.65 -11.19
C MET A 664 -25.01 8.59 -12.71
N PRO A 665 -24.35 9.44 -13.52
CA PRO A 665 -24.34 9.30 -14.97
C PRO A 665 -23.79 7.94 -15.43
N GLN A 666 -24.32 7.38 -16.52
CA GLN A 666 -23.96 6.03 -17.00
C GLN A 666 -22.44 5.82 -17.19
N TYR A 667 -21.71 6.80 -17.72
CA TYR A 667 -20.26 6.69 -17.89
C TYR A 667 -19.53 6.52 -16.56
N LEU A 668 -20.02 7.19 -15.50
CA LEU A 668 -19.42 7.18 -14.18
C LEU A 668 -19.78 5.89 -13.43
N GLN A 669 -20.96 5.32 -13.70
CA GLN A 669 -21.35 4.00 -13.20
C GLN A 669 -20.37 2.91 -13.67
N TYR A 670 -19.97 2.90 -14.95
CA TYR A 670 -18.99 1.93 -15.44
C TYR A 670 -17.64 2.06 -14.73
N VAL A 671 -17.17 3.29 -14.49
CA VAL A 671 -15.93 3.54 -13.72
C VAL A 671 -16.10 3.06 -12.28
N ALA A 672 -17.25 3.35 -11.65
CA ALA A 672 -17.55 2.90 -10.30
C ALA A 672 -17.51 1.37 -10.18
N TYR A 673 -18.12 0.63 -11.12
CA TYR A 673 -18.09 -0.84 -11.12
C TYR A 673 -16.68 -1.43 -11.30
N CYS A 674 -15.75 -0.68 -11.92
CA CYS A 674 -14.36 -1.12 -12.01
C CYS A 674 -13.60 -1.00 -10.68
N PHE A 675 -14.04 -0.18 -9.73
CA PHE A 675 -13.31 -0.02 -8.46
C PHE A 675 -13.35 -1.29 -7.58
N PRO A 676 -12.28 -1.55 -6.80
CA PRO A 676 -12.12 -2.80 -6.07
C PRO A 676 -13.13 -3.04 -4.93
N PHE A 677 -13.93 -2.05 -4.53
CA PHE A 677 -14.83 -2.12 -3.37
C PHE A 677 -16.30 -1.89 -3.71
N THR A 678 -16.66 -1.50 -4.94
CA THR A 678 -18.06 -1.24 -5.33
C THR A 678 -18.92 -2.51 -5.35
N ILE A 679 -18.51 -3.54 -6.11
CA ILE A 679 -19.25 -4.82 -6.13
C ILE A 679 -19.12 -5.55 -4.78
N PRO A 680 -17.93 -5.58 -4.13
CA PRO A 680 -17.79 -6.21 -2.82
C PRO A 680 -18.59 -5.54 -1.69
N SER A 681 -18.75 -4.21 -1.69
CA SER A 681 -19.57 -3.53 -0.67
C SER A 681 -21.04 -3.93 -0.79
N ILE A 682 -21.57 -4.05 -2.01
CA ILE A 682 -22.92 -4.56 -2.29
C ILE A 682 -23.04 -6.01 -1.80
N ALA A 683 -22.03 -6.84 -2.05
CA ALA A 683 -22.01 -8.23 -1.59
C ALA A 683 -22.05 -8.33 -0.05
N VAL A 684 -21.20 -7.58 0.67
CA VAL A 684 -21.21 -7.57 2.15
C VAL A 684 -22.55 -7.04 2.67
N ARG A 685 -23.09 -5.97 2.09
CA ARG A 685 -24.40 -5.44 2.47
C ARG A 685 -25.50 -6.50 2.34
N ASN A 686 -25.56 -7.21 1.21
CA ASN A 686 -26.52 -8.29 1.00
C ASN A 686 -26.37 -9.45 2.00
N VAL A 687 -25.13 -9.77 2.42
CA VAL A 687 -24.90 -10.79 3.45
C VAL A 687 -25.44 -10.32 4.80
N LEU A 688 -25.15 -9.08 5.19
CA LEU A 688 -25.54 -8.53 6.50
C LEU A 688 -27.06 -8.30 6.62
N THR A 689 -27.69 -7.69 5.61
CA THR A 689 -29.11 -7.31 5.66
C THR A 689 -30.05 -8.41 5.18
N LYS A 690 -29.66 -9.22 4.20
CA LYS A 690 -30.52 -10.25 3.61
C LYS A 690 -30.17 -11.69 4.03
N GLY A 691 -29.08 -11.87 4.77
CA GLY A 691 -28.61 -13.19 5.19
C GLY A 691 -28.15 -14.09 4.05
N TRP A 692 -27.82 -13.52 2.87
CA TRP A 692 -27.45 -14.32 1.71
C TRP A 692 -26.12 -15.03 1.91
N SER A 693 -26.07 -16.32 1.54
CA SER A 693 -24.84 -17.12 1.57
C SER A 693 -24.00 -16.90 0.31
N ILE A 694 -22.78 -17.45 0.31
CA ILE A 694 -21.83 -17.37 -0.82
C ILE A 694 -22.36 -17.97 -2.12
N THR A 695 -23.40 -18.80 -2.08
CA THR A 695 -24.00 -19.41 -3.27
C THR A 695 -24.83 -18.42 -4.09
N ASN A 696 -25.24 -17.29 -3.51
CA ASN A 696 -26.01 -16.28 -4.21
C ASN A 696 -25.15 -15.55 -5.25
N SER A 697 -25.76 -15.24 -6.40
CA SER A 697 -25.03 -14.65 -7.52
C SER A 697 -24.36 -13.32 -7.20
N GLN A 698 -25.03 -12.46 -6.42
CA GLN A 698 -24.47 -11.15 -6.10
C GLN A 698 -23.33 -11.25 -5.08
N VAL A 699 -23.36 -12.26 -4.21
CA VAL A 699 -22.32 -12.47 -3.20
C VAL A 699 -21.05 -13.03 -3.86
N TYR A 700 -21.15 -14.08 -4.68
CA TYR A 700 -19.95 -14.63 -5.35
C TYR A 700 -19.32 -13.63 -6.33
N MET A 701 -20.12 -12.77 -6.97
CA MET A 701 -19.59 -11.70 -7.84
C MET A 701 -18.66 -10.74 -7.07
N GLY A 702 -18.93 -10.47 -5.79
CA GLY A 702 -18.04 -9.72 -4.92
C GLY A 702 -16.67 -10.39 -4.76
N TYR A 703 -16.63 -11.69 -4.46
CA TYR A 703 -15.39 -12.44 -4.38
C TYR A 703 -14.65 -12.49 -5.73
N GLY A 704 -15.38 -12.68 -6.82
CA GLY A 704 -14.83 -12.69 -8.17
C GLY A 704 -14.18 -11.35 -8.54
N ALA A 705 -14.84 -10.23 -8.25
CA ALA A 705 -14.32 -8.90 -8.52
C ALA A 705 -13.01 -8.63 -7.76
N VAL A 706 -12.94 -8.98 -6.46
CA VAL A 706 -11.69 -8.85 -5.69
C VAL A 706 -10.61 -9.78 -6.23
N GLY A 707 -10.96 -11.01 -6.60
CA GLY A 707 -10.02 -11.97 -7.20
C GLY A 707 -9.38 -11.46 -8.49
N VAL A 708 -10.16 -10.83 -9.37
CA VAL A 708 -9.65 -10.19 -10.60
C VAL A 708 -8.68 -9.05 -10.27
N TRP A 709 -9.00 -8.22 -9.28
CA TRP A 709 -8.11 -7.15 -8.83
C TRP A 709 -6.81 -7.69 -8.23
N ILE A 710 -6.87 -8.74 -7.42
CA ILE A 710 -5.70 -9.42 -6.87
C ILE A 710 -4.76 -9.89 -7.98
N ILE A 711 -5.31 -10.59 -8.98
CA ILE A 711 -4.51 -11.10 -10.12
C ILE A 711 -3.92 -9.94 -10.92
N SER A 712 -4.71 -8.91 -11.19
CA SER A 712 -4.30 -7.73 -11.96
C SER A 712 -3.18 -6.95 -11.26
N LEU A 713 -3.33 -6.67 -9.96
CA LEU A 713 -2.31 -5.99 -9.15
C LEU A 713 -1.05 -6.83 -9.03
N LEU A 714 -1.16 -8.14 -8.86
CA LEU A 714 -0.01 -9.03 -8.81
C LEU A 714 0.78 -9.02 -10.13
N LEU A 715 0.09 -9.06 -11.28
CA LEU A 715 0.72 -8.94 -12.59
C LEU A 715 1.41 -7.59 -12.78
N LEU A 716 0.76 -6.49 -12.38
CA LEU A 716 1.34 -5.15 -12.42
C LEU A 716 2.58 -5.03 -11.52
N CYS A 717 2.54 -5.59 -10.31
CA CYS A 717 3.69 -5.64 -9.42
C CYS A 717 4.86 -6.43 -10.02
N LEU A 718 4.60 -7.60 -10.61
CA LEU A 718 5.64 -8.39 -11.29
C LEU A 718 6.25 -7.66 -12.49
N LEU A 719 5.42 -6.94 -13.25
CA LEU A 719 5.85 -6.14 -14.39
C LEU A 719 6.67 -4.93 -13.93
N GLY A 720 6.22 -4.23 -12.89
CA GLY A 720 6.94 -3.12 -12.27
C GLY A 720 8.31 -3.52 -11.70
N LEU A 721 8.38 -4.67 -11.02
CA LEU A 721 9.64 -5.24 -10.52
C LEU A 721 10.60 -5.66 -11.64
N LYS A 722 10.09 -6.02 -12.83
CA LYS A 722 10.93 -6.31 -14.01
C LYS A 722 11.45 -5.04 -14.68
N ILE A 723 10.64 -3.98 -14.77
CA ILE A 723 11.03 -2.72 -15.42
C ILE A 723 12.05 -1.95 -14.57
N LYS A 724 11.98 -2.04 -13.24
CA LYS A 724 12.90 -1.32 -12.33
C LYS A 724 14.27 -2.01 -12.20
N LYS A 725 14.47 -3.20 -12.76
CA LYS A 725 15.78 -3.89 -12.87
C LYS A 725 16.54 -3.40 -14.09
#